data_AF-A0A6I8P2W1-F1
#
_entry.id   AF-A0A6I8P2W1-F1
#
_cell.length_a   1.000
_cell.length_b   1.000
_cell.length_c   1.000
_cell.angle_alpha   90.00
_cell.angle_beta   90.00
_cell.angle_gamma   90.00
#
_symmetry.space_group_name_H-M   'P 1'
#
loop_
_entity.id
_entity.type
_entity.pdbx_description
1 polymer ?
#
loop_
_entity_poly.entity_id
_entity_poly.type
_entity_poly.pdbx_seq_one_letter_code
_entity_poly.pdbx_strand_id
1 'polypeptide(L)'
;MDADEPPRPSTSRGAGAAAAEAPQEEEGEEEEEEKNDPPFQLKLPPKACRPEKEVDPEYEEKMKTDRAKRFEFLLKQTELFAHFIQPAAQKSPTSPLKVKLGRPRIKKDEKQSLLSAGDYRHRRTEQEEDEELLSESRKTSNVCVRFEVSPSYVKGGTLRDYQVRGLNWMISLYENGVNGILADEMGLGKTLQTIALLGYLKHYRNIPGPHMVLVPKSTLHNWMNEFKRWVPSLRAVCLIGDKDARAAFIRDVMMPGEWDVCVTSYEMVIKEKSVFKKFNWRYLVIDEAHRIKNEKSKLSEIVREFKTTNRLLLTGTPLQNNLHELWALLNFLLPDVFNSADDFDSWFDTKNCLGDQKLVERLHAVLKPFLLRRIKAEVEKSLPPKKEVKIYLGLSKMQREWYTRILMKDIDILNSAGKMDKMRLLNILMQLRKCCNHPYLFDGAEPGPPYTTDTHLVNNSGKMVALDKLLSKLKEQGSRVLIFSQMTRLLDILEDYCMWRGYEYCRLDGQTPHEEREEAIDTFNAPNSSKFIFMLSTRAGGLGINLATADVVILYDSDWNPQVDLQAMDRAHRIGQKKPVRVFRLITDNTVEDRIVERAEIKLRLDSIVIQQGRLIDQQSNKLAKDEMLQMIRHGATHVFASKESELTEEDITTILERGEKKTAEMNERLQKMGESSLRNFTMDTETSLYNFEGEDYREKQKLSMMEWIEPPKRERKANYAVDAYFREALRVSEPKIPKAPRPPKQPNIQDFQFFPPRLFELLEKEILYYRKTIGYKVPRNPDLPNSAQAQKEEQKKIDEAEPHTTEETEEKEKLLTQGFTNWNKRDFNQFIKANEKYGRDDIDNIAREVEGKSPEEVIEYSAVFWERCNELQDIERIMAQIERGEARIQRRISIKKALDAKIARYKAPFHQLRIQYGTNKGKNYTEEEDRFLICMLHKMGFDKENVYEELRQCVRNAPQFRFDWFIKSRTAMEFQRRCNTLISLIEKENMEIEEKERAEKKKRGTKAPVVIFFVIFLFFQ
;
A
#
# COMPACT_ATOMS: atom_id res chain seq x y z
N MET A 1 61.15 26.41 -17.80
CA MET A 1 61.25 24.94 -18.03
C MET A 1 59.81 24.41 -18.07
N ASP A 2 58.97 24.78 -19.03
CA ASP A 2 59.04 24.75 -20.52
C ASP A 2 58.55 23.37 -21.01
N ALA A 3 57.37 23.22 -21.64
CA ALA A 3 56.90 23.67 -22.98
C ALA A 3 57.13 22.56 -24.05
N ASP A 4 56.35 22.41 -25.13
CA ASP A 4 55.26 23.24 -25.70
C ASP A 4 54.22 22.40 -26.51
N GLU A 5 53.25 23.02 -27.21
CA GLU A 5 52.06 22.35 -27.83
C GLU A 5 52.11 22.11 -29.40
N PRO A 6 51.20 22.58 -30.31
CA PRO A 6 50.49 21.74 -31.32
C PRO A 6 50.79 22.15 -32.81
N PRO A 7 49.89 22.22 -33.86
CA PRO A 7 48.52 21.69 -34.16
C PRO A 7 48.15 21.26 -35.64
N ARG A 8 47.12 20.38 -35.81
CA ARG A 8 46.04 20.36 -36.87
C ARG A 8 46.46 20.27 -38.39
N PRO A 9 45.59 20.33 -39.46
CA PRO A 9 44.10 20.49 -39.62
C PRO A 9 43.39 19.46 -40.60
N SER A 10 42.09 19.09 -40.50
CA SER A 10 40.80 19.67 -41.03
C SER A 10 40.25 19.21 -42.43
N THR A 11 38.91 19.21 -42.61
CA THR A 11 38.09 19.11 -43.86
C THR A 11 38.00 17.75 -44.60
N SER A 12 36.97 17.41 -45.42
CA SER A 12 35.51 17.74 -45.47
C SER A 12 34.76 16.90 -46.55
N ARG A 13 33.40 16.80 -46.49
CA ARG A 13 32.43 16.42 -47.59
C ARG A 13 32.65 15.05 -48.31
N GLY A 14 31.67 14.23 -48.70
CA GLY A 14 30.22 14.40 -48.88
C GLY A 14 29.75 13.79 -50.23
N ALA A 15 28.79 12.85 -50.16
CA ALA A 15 27.84 12.40 -51.22
C ALA A 15 28.33 11.54 -52.43
N GLY A 16 27.40 10.69 -52.91
CA GLY A 16 27.53 9.78 -54.05
C GLY A 16 27.43 8.29 -53.66
N ALA A 17 26.68 7.38 -54.31
CA ALA A 17 25.31 7.34 -54.85
C ALA A 17 25.22 6.12 -55.80
N ALA A 18 24.31 5.18 -55.50
CA ALA A 18 23.71 4.17 -56.40
C ALA A 18 24.55 3.09 -57.14
N ALA A 19 24.27 1.83 -56.75
CA ALA A 19 23.85 0.70 -57.60
C ALA A 19 24.88 -0.16 -58.40
N ALA A 20 24.40 -1.37 -58.75
CA ALA A 20 25.03 -2.45 -59.54
C ALA A 20 26.24 -3.16 -58.86
N GLU A 21 26.48 -4.46 -59.01
CA GLU A 21 25.71 -5.55 -59.67
C GLU A 21 26.07 -6.92 -59.06
N ALA A 22 25.45 -8.01 -59.53
CA ALA A 22 25.73 -9.38 -59.08
C ALA A 22 25.74 -10.39 -60.25
N PRO A 23 26.54 -11.46 -60.19
CA PRO A 23 26.40 -12.66 -61.02
C PRO A 23 25.95 -13.90 -60.22
N GLN A 24 25.52 -15.02 -60.80
CA GLN A 24 24.69 -15.32 -61.99
C GLN A 24 24.40 -16.85 -61.95
N GLU A 25 23.94 -17.45 -63.06
CA GLU A 25 23.72 -18.89 -63.29
C GLU A 25 22.47 -19.47 -62.56
N GLU A 26 21.29 -19.65 -63.17
CA GLU A 26 20.85 -20.25 -64.47
C GLU A 26 20.78 -21.81 -64.48
N GLU A 27 19.94 -22.48 -65.27
CA GLU A 27 18.48 -22.35 -65.56
C GLU A 27 18.00 -23.58 -66.39
N GLY A 28 16.75 -23.56 -66.90
CA GLY A 28 16.17 -24.48 -67.91
C GLY A 28 15.28 -25.61 -67.37
N GLU A 29 14.17 -26.07 -67.97
CA GLU A 29 13.27 -25.75 -69.13
C GLU A 29 11.96 -26.56 -68.87
N GLU A 30 10.74 -26.48 -69.45
CA GLU A 30 9.93 -25.74 -70.47
C GLU A 30 8.45 -26.19 -70.15
N GLU A 31 7.30 -25.56 -70.47
CA GLU A 31 6.80 -24.20 -70.74
C GLU A 31 5.25 -24.22 -70.54
N GLU A 32 4.53 -23.10 -70.46
CA GLU A 32 3.06 -22.99 -70.59
C GLU A 32 2.65 -21.76 -71.44
N GLU A 33 1.61 -21.86 -72.29
CA GLU A 33 1.13 -20.76 -73.16
C GLU A 33 0.18 -19.75 -72.47
N GLU A 34 0.19 -18.49 -72.96
CA GLU A 34 -0.51 -17.33 -72.37
C GLU A 34 -2.04 -17.24 -72.62
N LYS A 35 -2.72 -16.38 -71.82
CA LYS A 35 -3.27 -15.09 -72.36
C LYS A 35 -3.65 -14.03 -71.30
N ASN A 36 -3.83 -12.80 -71.79
CA ASN A 36 -3.69 -11.52 -71.06
C ASN A 36 -5.02 -10.82 -70.68
N ASP A 37 -4.98 -9.96 -69.63
CA ASP A 37 -5.88 -8.80 -69.44
C ASP A 37 -5.25 -7.77 -68.43
N PRO A 38 -5.74 -6.50 -68.29
CA PRO A 38 -4.85 -5.34 -68.05
C PRO A 38 -4.94 -4.66 -66.64
N PRO A 39 -4.56 -3.37 -66.50
CA PRO A 39 -3.31 -2.92 -65.86
C PRO A 39 -3.41 -2.70 -64.33
N PHE A 40 -2.27 -2.87 -63.64
CA PHE A 40 -2.17 -2.88 -62.18
C PHE A 40 -2.19 -1.48 -61.52
N GLN A 41 -3.21 -1.21 -60.69
CA GLN A 41 -3.17 -0.09 -59.72
C GLN A 41 -2.61 -0.55 -58.36
N LEU A 42 -1.63 0.18 -57.83
CA LEU A 42 -1.10 -0.06 -56.48
C LEU A 42 -2.19 0.07 -55.40
N LYS A 43 -2.50 -1.04 -54.74
CA LYS A 43 -3.33 -1.05 -53.51
C LYS A 43 -2.47 -0.87 -52.26
N LEU A 44 -2.92 0.01 -51.38
CA LEU A 44 -2.38 0.22 -50.03
C LEU A 44 -2.50 -1.06 -49.17
N PRO A 45 -1.66 -1.24 -48.15
CA PRO A 45 -1.76 -2.38 -47.23
C PRO A 45 -3.12 -2.43 -46.52
N PRO A 46 -3.63 -3.63 -46.19
CA PRO A 46 -5.02 -3.80 -45.75
C PRO A 46 -5.29 -3.16 -44.37
N LYS A 47 -6.03 -2.05 -44.38
CA LYS A 47 -6.72 -1.54 -43.19
C LYS A 47 -7.82 -2.52 -42.77
N ALA A 48 -7.60 -3.25 -41.68
CA ALA A 48 -8.64 -4.03 -41.01
C ALA A 48 -8.51 -3.94 -39.48
N CYS A 49 -8.92 -2.80 -38.91
CA CYS A 49 -9.38 -2.83 -37.52
C CYS A 49 -10.64 -3.69 -37.47
N ARG A 50 -10.57 -4.90 -36.91
CA ARG A 50 -11.79 -5.65 -36.56
C ARG A 50 -12.48 -4.93 -35.39
N PRO A 51 -13.75 -4.51 -35.53
CA PRO A 51 -14.51 -4.00 -34.40
C PRO A 51 -14.88 -5.15 -33.47
N GLU A 52 -14.67 -4.91 -32.17
CA GLU A 52 -15.13 -5.75 -31.04
C GLU A 52 -14.62 -7.21 -31.00
N LYS A 53 -14.69 -7.81 -29.81
CA LYS A 53 -14.13 -9.14 -29.55
C LYS A 53 -15.24 -10.20 -29.62
N GLU A 54 -15.32 -10.92 -30.73
CA GLU A 54 -15.81 -12.31 -30.68
C GLU A 54 -14.97 -13.08 -29.66
N VAL A 55 -15.62 -13.85 -28.80
CA VAL A 55 -14.95 -14.64 -27.77
C VAL A 55 -14.59 -15.99 -28.37
N ASP A 56 -13.34 -16.42 -28.16
CA ASP A 56 -12.88 -17.78 -28.45
C ASP A 56 -13.88 -18.83 -27.89
N PRO A 57 -14.61 -19.56 -28.76
CA PRO A 57 -15.69 -20.44 -28.31
C PRO A 57 -15.15 -21.66 -27.57
N GLU A 58 -13.94 -22.12 -27.89
CA GLU A 58 -13.29 -23.25 -27.19
C GLU A 58 -12.96 -22.86 -25.73
N TYR A 59 -12.54 -21.61 -25.50
CA TYR A 59 -12.33 -21.07 -24.16
C TYR A 59 -13.64 -21.02 -23.35
N GLU A 60 -14.77 -20.68 -23.97
CA GLU A 60 -16.06 -20.67 -23.30
C GLU A 60 -16.60 -22.07 -22.97
N GLU A 61 -16.52 -23.03 -23.89
CA GLU A 61 -16.94 -24.40 -23.61
C GLU A 61 -16.07 -25.02 -22.51
N LYS A 62 -14.75 -24.82 -22.58
CA LYS A 62 -13.82 -25.29 -21.55
C LYS A 62 -14.13 -24.70 -20.17
N MET A 63 -14.42 -23.40 -20.09
CA MET A 63 -14.89 -22.76 -18.86
C MET A 63 -16.21 -23.35 -18.34
N LYS A 64 -17.16 -23.68 -19.22
CA LYS A 64 -18.43 -24.32 -18.83
C LYS A 64 -18.19 -25.74 -18.30
N THR A 65 -17.32 -26.54 -18.93
CA THR A 65 -16.96 -27.88 -18.45
C THR A 65 -16.15 -27.88 -17.15
N ASP A 66 -15.18 -26.97 -17.02
CA ASP A 66 -14.35 -26.88 -15.81
C ASP A 66 -15.19 -26.38 -14.61
N ARG A 67 -16.18 -25.50 -14.85
CA ARG A 67 -17.17 -25.10 -13.83
C ARG A 67 -18.06 -26.28 -13.40
N ALA A 68 -18.46 -27.15 -14.32
CA ALA A 68 -19.26 -28.35 -13.99
C ALA A 68 -18.47 -29.36 -13.14
N LYS A 69 -17.25 -29.73 -13.57
CA LYS A 69 -16.33 -30.60 -12.80
C LYS A 69 -16.06 -30.05 -11.39
N ARG A 70 -15.80 -28.75 -11.30
CA ARG A 70 -15.59 -28.04 -10.03
C ARG A 70 -16.78 -28.22 -9.10
N PHE A 71 -18.02 -28.01 -9.58
CA PHE A 71 -19.20 -28.22 -8.74
C PHE A 71 -19.34 -29.68 -8.27
N GLU A 72 -19.09 -30.64 -9.15
CA GLU A 72 -19.12 -32.07 -8.80
C GLU A 72 -18.08 -32.43 -7.72
N PHE A 73 -16.85 -31.93 -7.85
CA PHE A 73 -15.78 -32.12 -6.87
C PHE A 73 -16.14 -31.48 -5.51
N LEU A 74 -16.68 -30.26 -5.50
CA LEU A 74 -17.09 -29.56 -4.28
C LEU A 74 -18.18 -30.33 -3.53
N LEU A 75 -19.24 -30.76 -4.23
CA LEU A 75 -20.36 -31.50 -3.65
C LEU A 75 -19.92 -32.86 -3.08
N LYS A 76 -18.91 -33.50 -3.67
CA LYS A 76 -18.30 -34.74 -3.16
C LYS A 76 -17.44 -34.54 -1.90
N GLN A 77 -16.99 -33.32 -1.59
CA GLN A 77 -16.13 -33.04 -0.43
C GLN A 77 -16.93 -32.68 0.82
N THR A 78 -17.90 -31.76 0.73
CA THR A 78 -18.81 -31.44 1.85
C THR A 78 -20.18 -30.98 1.36
N GLU A 79 -21.23 -31.35 2.09
CA GLU A 79 -22.60 -30.83 1.91
C GLU A 79 -22.67 -29.30 2.08
N LEU A 80 -21.73 -28.71 2.83
CA LEU A 80 -21.67 -27.26 3.09
C LEU A 80 -21.54 -26.44 1.80
N PHE A 81 -20.89 -26.97 0.74
CA PHE A 81 -20.82 -26.26 -0.54
C PHE A 81 -22.19 -26.16 -1.24
N ALA A 82 -23.11 -27.10 -1.03
CA ALA A 82 -24.45 -27.02 -1.60
C ALA A 82 -25.22 -25.79 -1.06
N HIS A 83 -25.02 -25.46 0.23
CA HIS A 83 -25.65 -24.30 0.88
C HIS A 83 -25.23 -22.96 0.25
N PHE A 84 -23.96 -22.80 -0.14
CA PHE A 84 -23.50 -21.57 -0.81
C PHE A 84 -23.92 -21.49 -2.28
N ILE A 85 -24.16 -22.63 -2.94
CA ILE A 85 -24.54 -22.69 -4.37
C ILE A 85 -26.02 -22.34 -4.59
N GLN A 86 -26.93 -22.77 -3.69
CA GLN A 86 -28.38 -22.59 -3.87
C GLN A 86 -28.84 -21.10 -3.96
N PRO A 87 -28.39 -20.17 -3.10
CA PRO A 87 -28.81 -18.76 -3.18
C PRO A 87 -28.24 -18.02 -4.40
N ALA A 88 -27.01 -18.37 -4.81
CA ALA A 88 -26.31 -17.71 -5.91
C ALA A 88 -27.04 -17.89 -7.26
N ALA A 89 -27.73 -19.02 -7.46
CA ALA A 89 -28.49 -19.32 -8.67
C ALA A 89 -29.73 -18.42 -8.90
N GLN A 90 -30.18 -17.66 -7.88
CA GLN A 90 -31.41 -16.85 -7.96
C GLN A 90 -31.16 -15.36 -8.25
N LYS A 91 -29.92 -14.87 -8.20
CA LYS A 91 -29.60 -13.42 -8.17
C LYS A 91 -28.98 -12.84 -9.46
N SER A 92 -28.96 -13.55 -10.60
CA SER A 92 -28.34 -13.07 -11.86
C SER A 92 -29.36 -12.62 -12.93
N PRO A 93 -29.49 -11.31 -13.24
CA PRO A 93 -30.49 -10.82 -14.20
C PRO A 93 -29.92 -10.56 -15.60
N THR A 94 -29.97 -11.54 -16.52
CA THR A 94 -30.02 -11.30 -17.98
C THR A 94 -30.47 -12.54 -18.76
N SER A 95 -31.33 -12.33 -19.76
CA SER A 95 -31.73 -13.21 -20.89
C SER A 95 -31.70 -14.75 -20.76
N PRO A 96 -32.83 -15.47 -20.98
CA PRO A 96 -32.91 -16.93 -20.86
C PRO A 96 -32.33 -17.68 -22.07
N LEU A 97 -31.00 -17.80 -22.12
CA LEU A 97 -30.31 -18.64 -23.12
C LEU A 97 -30.46 -20.13 -22.76
N LYS A 98 -31.19 -20.86 -23.61
CA LYS A 98 -31.53 -22.28 -23.44
C LYS A 98 -30.30 -23.18 -23.51
N VAL A 99 -29.83 -23.67 -22.35
CA VAL A 99 -28.98 -24.87 -22.31
C VAL A 99 -29.85 -26.07 -22.71
N LYS A 100 -29.56 -26.67 -23.87
CA LYS A 100 -30.16 -27.95 -24.28
C LYS A 100 -29.54 -29.10 -23.47
N LEU A 101 -30.12 -29.42 -22.32
CA LEU A 101 -30.05 -30.81 -21.85
C LEU A 101 -30.89 -31.67 -22.80
N GLY A 102 -30.27 -32.69 -23.41
CA GLY A 102 -30.99 -33.66 -24.22
C GLY A 102 -31.66 -34.71 -23.33
N ARG A 103 -32.98 -34.67 -23.20
CA ARG A 103 -33.81 -35.82 -22.80
C ARG A 103 -35.07 -35.89 -23.69
N PRO A 104 -35.51 -37.10 -24.11
CA PRO A 104 -36.76 -37.27 -24.85
C PRO A 104 -38.01 -36.88 -24.05
N ARG A 105 -39.14 -36.71 -24.73
CA ARG A 105 -40.43 -36.31 -24.13
C ARG A 105 -40.99 -37.40 -23.20
N ILE A 106 -41.28 -37.07 -21.94
CA ILE A 106 -42.13 -37.85 -21.01
C ILE A 106 -43.25 -36.94 -20.46
N LYS A 107 -44.30 -37.56 -19.87
CA LYS A 107 -45.59 -36.94 -19.48
C LYS A 107 -45.53 -36.17 -18.14
N LYS A 108 -46.69 -35.81 -17.60
CA LYS A 108 -46.93 -34.55 -16.84
C LYS A 108 -46.81 -34.69 -15.31
N ASP A 109 -46.40 -35.87 -14.83
CA ASP A 109 -46.85 -36.38 -13.54
C ASP A 109 -45.78 -36.38 -12.43
N GLU A 110 -44.50 -36.16 -12.75
CA GLU A 110 -43.38 -36.21 -11.77
C GLU A 110 -43.32 -35.04 -10.77
N LYS A 111 -44.29 -34.11 -10.78
CA LYS A 111 -44.26 -32.91 -9.89
C LYS A 111 -44.43 -33.24 -8.40
N GLN A 112 -44.73 -34.48 -8.03
CA GLN A 112 -44.80 -34.95 -6.64
C GLN A 112 -43.52 -35.59 -6.09
N SER A 113 -42.53 -35.93 -6.93
CA SER A 113 -41.34 -36.70 -6.49
C SER A 113 -40.33 -35.88 -5.67
N LEU A 114 -40.23 -34.56 -5.91
CA LEU A 114 -39.17 -33.69 -5.37
C LEU A 114 -39.29 -33.30 -3.88
N LEU A 115 -40.21 -33.91 -3.13
CA LEU A 115 -40.41 -33.63 -1.69
C LEU A 115 -40.16 -34.83 -0.77
N SER A 116 -39.68 -35.97 -1.31
CA SER A 116 -39.34 -37.16 -0.52
C SER A 116 -37.82 -37.37 -0.45
N ALA A 117 -37.17 -36.77 0.54
CA ALA A 117 -35.80 -37.12 0.93
C ALA A 117 -35.80 -38.43 1.75
N GLY A 118 -36.21 -39.53 1.11
CA GLY A 118 -36.34 -40.86 1.70
C GLY A 118 -35.39 -41.86 1.06
N ASP A 119 -34.49 -42.43 1.87
CA ASP A 119 -33.37 -43.31 1.48
C ASP A 119 -33.77 -44.53 0.65
N TYR A 120 -33.64 -44.43 -0.68
CA TYR A 120 -33.58 -45.57 -1.59
C TYR A 120 -32.60 -45.32 -2.74
N ARG A 121 -31.53 -46.14 -2.81
CA ARG A 121 -30.69 -46.22 -4.01
C ARG A 121 -31.50 -46.86 -5.14
N HIS A 122 -32.00 -46.05 -6.08
CA HIS A 122 -32.63 -46.58 -7.28
C HIS A 122 -31.58 -47.41 -8.05
N ARG A 123 -31.89 -48.69 -8.28
CA ARG A 123 -31.04 -49.54 -9.12
C ARG A 123 -31.09 -48.98 -10.55
N ARG A 124 -29.93 -48.80 -11.17
CA ARG A 124 -29.82 -48.35 -12.57
C ARG A 124 -30.38 -49.41 -13.51
N THR A 125 -30.78 -49.01 -14.71
CA THR A 125 -31.19 -49.94 -15.75
C THR A 125 -29.95 -50.46 -16.50
N GLU A 126 -30.00 -51.70 -16.97
CA GLU A 126 -28.90 -52.34 -17.74
C GLU A 126 -28.43 -51.47 -18.90
N GLN A 127 -29.34 -50.79 -19.61
CA GLN A 127 -29.01 -49.86 -20.69
C GLN A 127 -28.38 -48.54 -20.23
N GLU A 128 -28.78 -47.98 -19.08
CA GLU A 128 -28.09 -46.80 -18.52
C GLU A 128 -26.69 -47.17 -18.02
N GLU A 129 -26.53 -48.36 -17.42
CA GLU A 129 -25.25 -48.87 -16.92
C GLU A 129 -24.31 -49.22 -18.08
N ASP A 130 -24.80 -49.83 -19.16
CA ASP A 130 -24.05 -50.06 -20.40
C ASP A 130 -23.69 -48.76 -21.14
N GLU A 131 -24.60 -47.79 -21.27
CA GLU A 131 -24.27 -46.48 -21.87
C GLU A 131 -23.23 -45.73 -21.04
N GLU A 132 -23.31 -45.80 -19.70
CA GLU A 132 -22.34 -45.23 -18.79
C GLU A 132 -20.98 -45.94 -18.93
N LEU A 133 -20.93 -47.27 -18.91
CA LEU A 133 -19.72 -48.09 -19.09
C LEU A 133 -19.08 -47.92 -20.48
N LEU A 134 -19.88 -47.77 -21.54
CA LEU A 134 -19.39 -47.42 -22.88
C LEU A 134 -18.85 -45.98 -22.91
N SER A 135 -19.45 -45.06 -22.16
CA SER A 135 -18.93 -43.70 -21.99
C SER A 135 -17.62 -43.69 -21.18
N GLU A 136 -17.50 -44.51 -20.13
CA GLU A 136 -16.30 -44.65 -19.31
C GLU A 136 -15.16 -45.31 -20.08
N SER A 137 -15.47 -46.37 -20.84
CA SER A 137 -14.55 -47.00 -21.79
C SER A 137 -13.94 -45.98 -22.77
N ARG A 138 -14.74 -45.00 -23.23
CA ARG A 138 -14.26 -43.87 -24.07
C ARG A 138 -13.53 -42.78 -23.27
N LYS A 139 -13.89 -42.55 -22.00
CA LYS A 139 -13.23 -41.60 -21.08
C LYS A 139 -11.88 -42.10 -20.52
N THR A 140 -11.55 -43.39 -20.63
CA THR A 140 -10.27 -43.99 -20.15
C THR A 140 -9.01 -43.26 -20.64
N SER A 141 -9.11 -42.54 -21.75
CA SER A 141 -8.08 -41.63 -22.28
C SER A 141 -7.66 -40.50 -21.33
N ASN A 142 -8.50 -40.09 -20.38
CA ASN A 142 -8.15 -39.13 -19.32
C ASN A 142 -7.58 -39.82 -18.07
N VAL A 143 -6.46 -40.52 -18.24
CA VAL A 143 -5.66 -41.02 -17.11
C VAL A 143 -5.21 -39.83 -16.25
N CYS A 144 -5.50 -39.87 -14.95
CA CYS A 144 -4.94 -38.92 -13.98
C CYS A 144 -3.43 -39.14 -13.88
N VAL A 145 -2.63 -38.19 -14.38
CA VAL A 145 -1.18 -38.37 -14.49
C VAL A 145 -0.52 -38.12 -13.14
N ARG A 146 -0.40 -39.18 -12.36
CA ARG A 146 0.25 -39.19 -11.05
C ARG A 146 1.72 -39.59 -11.18
N PHE A 147 2.62 -38.71 -10.77
CA PHE A 147 4.06 -38.98 -10.74
C PHE A 147 4.47 -39.67 -9.44
N GLU A 148 5.15 -40.81 -9.51
CA GLU A 148 5.78 -41.43 -8.34
C GLU A 148 7.22 -40.93 -8.14
N VAL A 149 7.88 -40.53 -9.23
CA VAL A 149 9.26 -40.02 -9.29
C VAL A 149 9.29 -38.60 -9.88
N SER A 150 10.43 -37.93 -9.80
CA SER A 150 10.62 -36.60 -10.42
C SER A 150 10.33 -36.64 -11.94
N PRO A 151 9.48 -35.75 -12.49
CA PRO A 151 9.16 -35.75 -13.92
C PRO A 151 10.38 -35.49 -14.82
N SER A 152 10.42 -36.15 -15.98
CA SER A 152 11.57 -36.15 -16.90
C SER A 152 11.88 -34.79 -17.55
N TYR A 153 10.91 -33.86 -17.59
CA TYR A 153 11.11 -32.49 -18.07
C TYR A 153 11.77 -31.57 -17.04
N VAL A 154 11.84 -31.96 -15.75
CA VAL A 154 12.60 -31.23 -14.73
C VAL A 154 14.08 -31.54 -14.93
N LYS A 155 14.87 -30.51 -15.25
CA LYS A 155 16.33 -30.57 -15.44
C LYS A 155 17.03 -29.89 -14.24
N GLY A 156 18.34 -30.08 -14.10
CA GLY A 156 19.12 -29.44 -13.02
C GLY A 156 18.96 -30.05 -11.61
N GLY A 157 18.25 -31.18 -11.49
CA GLY A 157 18.12 -31.99 -10.26
C GLY A 157 16.79 -32.76 -10.21
N THR A 158 16.56 -33.49 -9.13
CA THR A 158 15.31 -34.24 -8.88
C THR A 158 14.42 -33.55 -7.84
N LEU A 159 13.10 -33.60 -8.04
CA LEU A 159 12.12 -33.27 -6.99
C LEU A 159 12.25 -34.24 -5.80
N ARG A 160 12.11 -33.73 -4.58
CA ARG A 160 11.97 -34.54 -3.35
C ARG A 160 10.58 -35.15 -3.25
N ASP A 161 10.41 -36.26 -2.54
CA ASP A 161 9.13 -36.99 -2.37
C ASP A 161 7.95 -36.08 -2.02
N TYR A 162 8.12 -35.16 -1.08
CA TYR A 162 7.05 -34.23 -0.69
C TYR A 162 6.75 -33.22 -1.81
N GLN A 163 7.75 -32.81 -2.61
CA GLN A 163 7.56 -31.94 -3.76
C GLN A 163 6.82 -32.65 -4.89
N VAL A 164 7.11 -33.95 -5.12
CA VAL A 164 6.34 -34.80 -6.05
C VAL A 164 4.89 -34.95 -5.57
N ARG A 165 4.66 -35.20 -4.27
CA ARG A 165 3.31 -35.23 -3.68
C ARG A 165 2.58 -33.89 -3.82
N GLY A 166 3.28 -32.76 -3.70
CA GLY A 166 2.69 -31.42 -3.87
C GLY A 166 2.38 -31.09 -5.33
N LEU A 167 3.23 -31.51 -6.27
CA LEU A 167 2.95 -31.47 -7.71
C LEU A 167 1.69 -32.27 -8.04
N ASN A 168 1.61 -33.53 -7.60
CA ASN A 168 0.43 -34.38 -7.81
C ASN A 168 -0.86 -33.78 -7.23
N TRP A 169 -0.78 -33.11 -6.06
CA TRP A 169 -1.91 -32.41 -5.48
C TRP A 169 -2.37 -31.23 -6.37
N MET A 170 -1.43 -30.43 -6.91
CA MET A 170 -1.79 -29.36 -7.85
C MET A 170 -2.30 -29.88 -9.20
N ILE A 171 -1.81 -31.03 -9.68
CA ILE A 171 -2.35 -31.71 -10.87
C ILE A 171 -3.79 -32.15 -10.61
N SER A 172 -4.06 -32.77 -9.46
CA SER A 172 -5.41 -33.16 -9.05
C SER A 172 -6.37 -31.97 -8.98
N LEU A 173 -5.94 -30.83 -8.42
CA LEU A 173 -6.73 -29.59 -8.45
C LEU A 173 -7.02 -29.13 -9.88
N TYR A 174 -6.01 -29.08 -10.75
CA TYR A 174 -6.16 -28.66 -12.14
C TYR A 174 -7.13 -29.57 -12.93
N GLU A 175 -7.03 -30.89 -12.78
CA GLU A 175 -7.88 -31.85 -13.51
C GLU A 175 -9.35 -31.78 -13.10
N ASN A 176 -9.62 -31.39 -11.85
CA ASN A 176 -10.96 -31.11 -11.33
C ASN A 176 -11.45 -29.66 -11.62
N GLY A 177 -10.63 -28.80 -12.24
CA GLY A 177 -10.97 -27.39 -12.50
C GLY A 177 -11.00 -26.50 -11.26
N VAL A 178 -10.25 -26.87 -10.22
CA VAL A 178 -10.25 -26.25 -8.88
C VAL A 178 -8.98 -25.43 -8.64
N ASN A 179 -9.13 -24.30 -7.94
CA ASN A 179 -8.04 -23.38 -7.59
C ASN A 179 -7.50 -23.67 -6.17
N GLY A 180 -6.22 -23.35 -5.91
CA GLY A 180 -5.53 -23.79 -4.68
C GLY A 180 -4.63 -22.77 -3.99
N ILE A 181 -4.24 -23.10 -2.76
CA ILE A 181 -3.28 -22.39 -1.91
C ILE A 181 -2.15 -23.35 -1.50
N LEU A 182 -0.93 -23.09 -2.00
CA LEU A 182 0.27 -23.78 -1.52
C LEU A 182 0.88 -22.97 -0.36
N ALA A 183 0.54 -23.40 0.85
CA ALA A 183 0.90 -22.78 2.13
C ALA A 183 1.98 -23.57 2.90
N ASP A 184 2.81 -24.36 2.20
CA ASP A 184 4.06 -24.94 2.73
C ASP A 184 4.92 -23.89 3.44
N GLU A 185 5.69 -24.30 4.45
CA GLU A 185 6.69 -23.45 5.12
C GLU A 185 7.68 -22.80 4.11
N MET A 186 8.27 -21.66 4.50
CA MET A 186 9.30 -21.00 3.70
C MET A 186 10.50 -21.92 3.44
N GLY A 187 11.08 -21.86 2.25
CA GLY A 187 12.25 -22.67 1.90
C GLY A 187 11.99 -24.12 1.46
N LEU A 188 10.77 -24.65 1.56
CA LEU A 188 10.40 -25.99 1.06
C LEU A 188 10.32 -26.12 -0.48
N GLY A 189 10.67 -25.06 -1.23
CA GLY A 189 10.71 -25.10 -2.70
C GLY A 189 9.35 -24.97 -3.38
N LYS A 190 8.46 -24.09 -2.88
CA LYS A 190 7.18 -23.77 -3.55
C LYS A 190 7.36 -23.37 -5.02
N THR A 191 8.32 -22.49 -5.30
CA THR A 191 8.71 -22.07 -6.65
C THR A 191 8.96 -23.25 -7.59
N LEU A 192 9.79 -24.21 -7.18
CA LEU A 192 10.09 -25.42 -7.94
C LEU A 192 8.84 -26.31 -8.15
N GLN A 193 8.01 -26.50 -7.12
CA GLN A 193 6.73 -27.22 -7.24
C GLN A 193 5.82 -26.54 -8.30
N THR A 194 5.74 -25.20 -8.31
CA THR A 194 4.92 -24.44 -9.27
C THR A 194 5.49 -24.45 -10.69
N ILE A 195 6.81 -24.33 -10.86
CA ILE A 195 7.47 -24.44 -12.17
C ILE A 195 7.28 -25.84 -12.75
N ALA A 196 7.33 -26.89 -11.92
CA ALA A 196 7.05 -28.25 -12.34
C ALA A 196 5.58 -28.45 -12.77
N LEU A 197 4.62 -27.74 -12.17
CA LEU A 197 3.21 -27.73 -12.62
C LEU A 197 3.05 -27.09 -14.01
N LEU A 198 3.69 -25.95 -14.26
CA LEU A 198 3.66 -25.33 -15.59
C LEU A 198 4.37 -26.20 -16.64
N GLY A 199 5.44 -26.92 -16.24
CA GLY A 199 6.07 -27.96 -17.07
C GLY A 199 5.13 -29.12 -17.41
N TYR A 200 4.32 -29.58 -16.44
CA TYR A 200 3.30 -30.60 -16.68
C TYR A 200 2.25 -30.13 -17.71
N LEU A 201 1.75 -28.89 -17.57
CA LEU A 201 0.79 -28.32 -18.52
C LEU A 201 1.34 -28.29 -19.95
N LYS A 202 2.60 -27.87 -20.13
CA LYS A 202 3.24 -27.85 -21.45
C LYS A 202 3.50 -29.26 -22.01
N HIS A 203 4.11 -30.16 -21.24
CA HIS A 203 4.60 -31.45 -21.75
C HIS A 203 3.56 -32.59 -21.77
N TYR A 204 2.60 -32.60 -20.85
CA TYR A 204 1.61 -33.69 -20.72
C TYR A 204 0.18 -33.28 -21.11
N ARG A 205 -0.15 -31.98 -21.06
CA ARG A 205 -1.47 -31.47 -21.46
C ARG A 205 -1.43 -30.57 -22.71
N ASN A 206 -0.26 -30.41 -23.33
CA ASN A 206 -0.02 -29.58 -24.53
C ASN A 206 -0.54 -28.13 -24.42
N ILE A 207 -0.45 -27.54 -23.24
CA ILE A 207 -0.85 -26.15 -22.95
C ILE A 207 0.40 -25.38 -22.54
N PRO A 208 1.09 -24.69 -23.48
CA PRO A 208 2.32 -23.97 -23.19
C PRO A 208 2.10 -22.61 -22.51
N GLY A 209 0.93 -21.97 -22.70
CA GLY A 209 0.66 -20.63 -22.18
C GLY A 209 -0.65 -20.01 -22.70
N PRO A 210 -0.86 -18.70 -22.48
CA PRO A 210 -0.01 -17.81 -21.68
C PRO A 210 -0.26 -18.00 -20.17
N HIS A 211 0.82 -18.00 -19.39
CA HIS A 211 0.79 -18.07 -17.92
C HIS A 211 1.30 -16.77 -17.29
N MET A 212 0.71 -16.36 -16.16
CA MET A 212 1.06 -15.15 -15.42
C MET A 212 1.61 -15.51 -14.04
N VAL A 213 2.75 -14.95 -13.66
CA VAL A 213 3.36 -15.16 -12.33
C VAL A 213 3.63 -13.80 -11.69
N LEU A 214 2.88 -13.49 -10.62
CA LEU A 214 2.97 -12.23 -9.89
C LEU A 214 3.79 -12.39 -8.63
N VAL A 215 4.85 -11.59 -8.51
CA VAL A 215 5.87 -11.77 -7.48
C VAL A 215 6.34 -10.44 -6.88
N PRO A 216 6.90 -10.43 -5.66
CA PRO A 216 7.68 -9.30 -5.15
C PRO A 216 8.81 -8.90 -6.12
N LYS A 217 9.08 -7.59 -6.29
CA LYS A 217 10.14 -7.09 -7.21
C LYS A 217 11.51 -7.76 -6.96
N SER A 218 11.81 -8.08 -5.71
CA SER A 218 13.03 -8.76 -5.25
C SER A 218 13.16 -10.22 -5.69
N THR A 219 12.06 -10.95 -5.94
CA THR A 219 12.10 -12.37 -6.31
C THR A 219 11.96 -12.61 -7.82
N LEU A 220 11.77 -11.55 -8.63
CA LEU A 220 11.67 -11.62 -10.09
C LEU A 220 12.78 -12.48 -10.71
N HIS A 221 14.05 -12.14 -10.48
CA HIS A 221 15.16 -12.86 -11.09
C HIS A 221 15.43 -14.22 -10.43
N ASN A 222 15.10 -14.41 -9.15
CA ASN A 222 15.04 -15.77 -8.57
C ASN A 222 14.06 -16.64 -9.38
N TRP A 223 12.83 -16.17 -9.63
CA TRP A 223 11.86 -16.91 -10.45
C TRP A 223 12.38 -17.15 -11.88
N MET A 224 12.96 -16.14 -12.54
CA MET A 224 13.51 -16.28 -13.90
C MET A 224 14.69 -17.28 -13.96
N ASN A 225 15.57 -17.27 -12.96
CA ASN A 225 16.71 -18.18 -12.89
C ASN A 225 16.26 -19.61 -12.54
N GLU A 226 15.26 -19.78 -11.68
CA GLU A 226 14.63 -21.07 -11.40
C GLU A 226 13.91 -21.63 -12.65
N PHE A 227 13.22 -20.79 -13.46
CA PHE A 227 12.66 -21.23 -14.74
C PHE A 227 13.75 -21.76 -15.69
N LYS A 228 14.79 -20.95 -15.93
CA LYS A 228 15.95 -21.32 -16.78
C LYS A 228 16.63 -22.61 -16.30
N ARG A 229 16.77 -22.78 -14.98
CA ARG A 229 17.42 -23.93 -14.35
C ARG A 229 16.60 -25.22 -14.45
N TRP A 230 15.34 -25.16 -14.02
CA TRP A 230 14.55 -26.36 -13.77
C TRP A 230 13.73 -26.82 -14.98
N VAL A 231 13.21 -25.90 -15.78
CA VAL A 231 12.40 -26.24 -16.97
C VAL A 231 12.77 -25.26 -18.11
N PRO A 232 13.98 -25.37 -18.68
CA PRO A 232 14.45 -24.49 -19.76
C PRO A 232 13.60 -24.53 -21.05
N SER A 233 12.72 -25.54 -21.18
CA SER A 233 11.72 -25.61 -22.26
C SER A 233 10.57 -24.60 -22.12
N LEU A 234 10.45 -23.90 -20.98
CA LEU A 234 9.49 -22.82 -20.78
C LEU A 234 10.12 -21.47 -21.12
N ARG A 235 9.61 -20.79 -22.16
CA ARG A 235 9.98 -19.42 -22.54
C ARG A 235 9.39 -18.42 -21.53
N ALA A 236 10.08 -18.26 -20.40
CA ALA A 236 9.76 -17.26 -19.39
C ALA A 236 10.30 -15.88 -19.80
N VAL A 237 9.48 -14.84 -19.68
CA VAL A 237 9.81 -13.43 -19.97
C VAL A 237 9.46 -12.54 -18.77
N CYS A 238 10.26 -11.49 -18.51
CA CYS A 238 10.08 -10.62 -17.34
C CYS A 238 9.71 -9.19 -17.74
N LEU A 239 8.51 -8.72 -17.36
CA LEU A 239 8.15 -7.32 -17.54
C LEU A 239 8.61 -6.48 -16.33
N ILE A 240 9.78 -5.86 -16.49
CA ILE A 240 10.35 -4.82 -15.62
C ILE A 240 10.90 -3.67 -16.49
N GLY A 241 11.10 -2.48 -15.93
CA GLY A 241 11.74 -1.35 -16.61
C GLY A 241 11.09 0.00 -16.37
N ASP A 242 11.72 1.05 -16.90
CA ASP A 242 11.16 2.40 -16.99
C ASP A 242 10.03 2.48 -18.03
N LYS A 243 9.54 3.68 -18.35
CA LYS A 243 8.40 3.82 -19.26
C LYS A 243 8.71 3.33 -20.68
N ASP A 244 9.92 3.62 -21.17
CA ASP A 244 10.23 3.50 -22.58
C ASP A 244 10.80 2.10 -22.91
N ALA A 245 11.58 1.52 -21.98
CA ALA A 245 11.94 0.10 -22.02
C ALA A 245 10.70 -0.81 -21.98
N ARG A 246 9.69 -0.49 -21.15
CA ARG A 246 8.42 -1.23 -21.15
C ARG A 246 7.64 -1.07 -22.45
N ALA A 247 7.57 0.15 -23.01
CA ALA A 247 6.88 0.38 -24.28
C ALA A 247 7.50 -0.43 -25.43
N ALA A 248 8.84 -0.52 -25.48
CA ALA A 248 9.55 -1.39 -26.41
C ALA A 248 9.26 -2.87 -26.15
N PHE A 249 9.50 -3.36 -24.93
CA PHE A 249 9.28 -4.77 -24.56
C PHE A 249 7.84 -5.25 -24.81
N ILE A 250 6.84 -4.41 -24.54
CA ILE A 250 5.43 -4.74 -24.78
C ILE A 250 5.18 -4.91 -26.29
N ARG A 251 5.73 -4.03 -27.12
CA ARG A 251 5.61 -4.08 -28.59
C ARG A 251 6.38 -5.25 -29.20
N ASP A 252 7.61 -5.46 -28.77
CA ASP A 252 8.59 -6.32 -29.46
C ASP A 252 8.64 -7.76 -28.91
N VAL A 253 8.24 -7.97 -27.66
CA VAL A 253 8.28 -9.30 -26.98
C VAL A 253 6.89 -9.75 -26.54
N MET A 254 6.11 -8.87 -25.89
CA MET A 254 4.86 -9.30 -25.27
C MET A 254 3.71 -9.48 -26.29
N MET A 255 3.55 -8.55 -27.23
CA MET A 255 2.48 -8.59 -28.23
C MET A 255 2.63 -9.67 -29.33
N PRO A 256 3.83 -10.06 -29.80
CA PRO A 256 4.00 -11.16 -30.75
C PRO A 256 3.64 -12.56 -30.19
N GLY A 257 3.53 -12.72 -28.87
CA GLY A 257 3.07 -13.96 -28.24
C GLY A 257 4.12 -15.09 -28.18
N GLU A 258 5.38 -14.80 -28.48
CA GLU A 258 6.50 -15.75 -28.52
C GLU A 258 7.03 -16.18 -27.13
N TRP A 259 6.13 -16.40 -26.16
CA TRP A 259 6.48 -16.69 -24.78
C TRP A 259 5.40 -17.54 -24.08
N ASP A 260 5.85 -18.35 -23.12
CA ASP A 260 5.00 -19.27 -22.36
C ASP A 260 4.51 -18.65 -21.05
N VAL A 261 5.42 -17.96 -20.34
CA VAL A 261 5.20 -17.44 -18.99
C VAL A 261 5.66 -15.98 -18.89
N CYS A 262 4.77 -15.09 -18.44
CA CYS A 262 5.10 -13.71 -18.10
C CYS A 262 5.24 -13.57 -16.57
N VAL A 263 6.44 -13.26 -16.11
CA VAL A 263 6.76 -12.98 -14.71
C VAL A 263 6.81 -11.46 -14.50
N THR A 264 6.08 -10.91 -13.53
CA THR A 264 6.08 -9.46 -13.30
C THR A 264 5.76 -9.09 -11.85
N SER A 265 6.01 -7.82 -11.50
CA SER A 265 5.79 -7.32 -10.15
C SER A 265 4.41 -6.71 -9.96
N TYR A 266 3.93 -6.75 -8.72
CA TYR A 266 2.65 -6.17 -8.28
C TYR A 266 2.43 -4.70 -8.73
N GLU A 267 3.48 -3.88 -8.74
CA GLU A 267 3.38 -2.50 -9.24
C GLU A 267 3.16 -2.41 -10.75
N MET A 268 3.74 -3.34 -11.51
CA MET A 268 3.70 -3.30 -12.97
C MET A 268 2.34 -3.73 -13.51
N VAL A 269 1.70 -4.68 -12.82
CA VAL A 269 0.28 -5.04 -13.05
C VAL A 269 -0.62 -3.83 -12.94
N ILE A 270 -0.41 -2.97 -11.93
CA ILE A 270 -1.22 -1.77 -11.71
C ILE A 270 -0.95 -0.72 -12.79
N LYS A 271 0.31 -0.54 -13.21
CA LYS A 271 0.73 0.42 -14.23
C LYS A 271 0.23 0.03 -15.64
N GLU A 272 0.44 -1.20 -16.05
CA GLU A 272 0.20 -1.69 -17.43
C GLU A 272 -1.09 -2.54 -17.56
N LYS A 273 -2.07 -2.35 -16.67
CA LYS A 273 -3.30 -3.18 -16.60
C LYS A 273 -4.06 -3.30 -17.92
N SER A 274 -4.00 -2.29 -18.78
CA SER A 274 -4.62 -2.26 -20.11
C SER A 274 -3.99 -3.25 -21.10
N VAL A 275 -2.75 -3.70 -20.87
CA VAL A 275 -2.07 -4.74 -21.63
C VAL A 275 -2.44 -6.11 -21.08
N PHE A 276 -2.33 -6.31 -19.77
CA PHE A 276 -2.66 -7.59 -19.11
C PHE A 276 -4.12 -8.03 -19.34
N LYS A 277 -5.08 -7.09 -19.43
CA LYS A 277 -6.48 -7.35 -19.79
C LYS A 277 -6.71 -7.84 -21.24
N LYS A 278 -5.71 -7.78 -22.12
CA LYS A 278 -5.89 -8.22 -23.52
C LYS A 278 -5.87 -9.74 -23.66
N PHE A 279 -5.10 -10.42 -22.80
CA PHE A 279 -4.81 -11.86 -22.84
C PHE A 279 -5.83 -12.68 -22.03
N ASN A 280 -6.09 -13.91 -22.48
CA ASN A 280 -6.81 -14.93 -21.71
C ASN A 280 -5.77 -15.85 -21.05
N TRP A 281 -5.56 -15.71 -19.75
CA TRP A 281 -4.51 -16.40 -19.02
C TRP A 281 -4.92 -17.83 -18.65
N ARG A 282 -4.14 -18.84 -19.05
CA ARG A 282 -4.44 -20.25 -18.71
C ARG A 282 -4.20 -20.54 -17.23
N TYR A 283 -3.22 -19.85 -16.62
CA TYR A 283 -2.91 -19.98 -15.20
C TYR A 283 -2.37 -18.65 -14.65
N LEU A 284 -2.86 -18.24 -13.48
CA LEU A 284 -2.33 -17.12 -12.69
C LEU A 284 -1.77 -17.62 -11.36
N VAL A 285 -0.48 -17.38 -11.13
CA VAL A 285 0.25 -17.67 -9.90
C VAL A 285 0.52 -16.36 -9.16
N ILE A 286 0.33 -16.35 -7.84
CA ILE A 286 0.64 -15.19 -6.98
C ILE A 286 1.55 -15.63 -5.84
N ASP A 287 2.79 -15.12 -5.82
CA ASP A 287 3.81 -15.39 -4.82
C ASP A 287 3.81 -14.34 -3.70
N GLU A 288 3.90 -14.79 -2.44
CA GLU A 288 3.58 -13.97 -1.26
C GLU A 288 2.15 -13.37 -1.28
N ALA A 289 1.17 -14.26 -1.43
CA ALA A 289 -0.27 -13.94 -1.52
C ALA A 289 -0.85 -13.15 -0.31
N HIS A 290 -0.10 -12.99 0.78
CA HIS A 290 -0.43 -12.06 1.87
C HIS A 290 -0.65 -10.60 1.37
N ARG A 291 -0.25 -10.28 0.13
CA ARG A 291 -0.46 -8.97 -0.53
C ARG A 291 -1.87 -8.72 -1.05
N ILE A 292 -2.67 -9.75 -1.34
CA ILE A 292 -4.04 -9.58 -1.88
C ILE A 292 -5.14 -9.70 -0.81
N LYS A 293 -4.75 -9.74 0.46
CA LYS A 293 -5.63 -10.04 1.60
C LYS A 293 -6.73 -9.04 1.93
N ASN A 294 -6.67 -7.86 1.32
CA ASN A 294 -7.71 -6.84 1.43
C ASN A 294 -8.37 -6.74 0.05
N GLU A 295 -9.65 -7.10 -0.01
CA GLU A 295 -10.45 -7.02 -1.24
C GLU A 295 -10.44 -5.61 -1.85
N LYS A 296 -10.55 -4.57 -1.01
CA LYS A 296 -10.54 -3.12 -1.34
C LYS A 296 -9.13 -2.58 -1.63
N SER A 297 -8.20 -3.45 -2.01
CA SER A 297 -6.88 -3.04 -2.49
C SER A 297 -6.89 -2.98 -4.01
N LYS A 298 -6.34 -1.90 -4.57
CA LYS A 298 -6.23 -1.70 -6.03
C LYS A 298 -5.57 -2.88 -6.76
N LEU A 299 -4.71 -3.62 -6.08
CA LEU A 299 -4.13 -4.86 -6.60
C LEU A 299 -5.16 -5.99 -6.69
N SER A 300 -5.89 -6.27 -5.60
CA SER A 300 -6.98 -7.25 -5.59
C SER A 300 -8.01 -6.93 -6.67
N GLU A 301 -8.49 -5.68 -6.70
CA GLU A 301 -9.42 -5.17 -7.71
C GLU A 301 -8.94 -5.48 -9.13
N ILE A 302 -7.76 -4.97 -9.52
CA ILE A 302 -7.23 -5.10 -10.90
C ILE A 302 -6.98 -6.56 -11.28
N VAL A 303 -6.48 -7.39 -10.37
CA VAL A 303 -6.19 -8.81 -10.66
C VAL A 303 -7.46 -9.64 -10.82
N ARG A 304 -8.56 -9.26 -10.13
CA ARG A 304 -9.90 -9.84 -10.34
C ARG A 304 -10.51 -9.47 -11.69
N GLU A 305 -10.08 -8.38 -12.33
CA GLU A 305 -10.52 -7.99 -13.69
C GLU A 305 -9.88 -8.86 -14.81
N PHE A 306 -8.93 -9.74 -14.50
CA PHE A 306 -8.24 -10.55 -15.51
C PHE A 306 -8.99 -11.86 -15.83
N LYS A 307 -9.06 -12.19 -17.13
CA LYS A 307 -9.57 -13.48 -17.60
C LYS A 307 -8.55 -14.58 -17.31
N THR A 308 -8.81 -15.41 -16.30
CA THR A 308 -7.93 -16.52 -15.86
C THR A 308 -8.69 -17.84 -15.80
N THR A 309 -8.19 -18.93 -16.38
CA THR A 309 -8.81 -20.27 -16.22
C THR A 309 -8.58 -20.82 -14.81
N ASN A 310 -7.32 -20.94 -14.38
CA ASN A 310 -6.96 -21.42 -13.04
C ASN A 310 -6.07 -20.43 -12.27
N ARG A 311 -6.10 -20.52 -10.93
CA ARG A 311 -5.43 -19.63 -9.98
C ARG A 311 -4.74 -20.45 -8.87
N LEU A 312 -3.49 -20.09 -8.55
CA LEU A 312 -2.71 -20.67 -7.44
C LEU A 312 -2.10 -19.55 -6.59
N LEU A 313 -2.37 -19.59 -5.30
CA LEU A 313 -1.80 -18.69 -4.31
C LEU A 313 -0.64 -19.40 -3.59
N LEU A 314 0.51 -18.74 -3.49
CA LEU A 314 1.66 -19.21 -2.72
C LEU A 314 1.82 -18.32 -1.49
N THR A 315 1.94 -18.92 -0.31
CA THR A 315 2.21 -18.18 0.93
C THR A 315 3.26 -18.88 1.79
N GLY A 316 4.15 -18.10 2.39
CA GLY A 316 5.03 -18.57 3.47
C GLY A 316 4.41 -18.45 4.85
N THR A 317 3.46 -17.52 5.03
CA THR A 317 2.82 -17.24 6.32
C THR A 317 1.54 -18.08 6.51
N PRO A 318 1.18 -18.42 7.76
CA PRO A 318 -0.13 -18.94 8.10
C PRO A 318 -1.26 -18.00 7.60
N LEU A 319 -2.40 -18.58 7.21
CA LEU A 319 -3.63 -17.81 7.06
C LEU A 319 -4.18 -17.54 8.47
N GLN A 320 -4.11 -16.29 8.92
CA GLN A 320 -4.42 -15.94 10.31
C GLN A 320 -5.02 -14.54 10.46
N ASN A 321 -5.86 -14.40 11.49
CA ASN A 321 -6.33 -13.13 12.07
C ASN A 321 -7.38 -12.32 11.29
N ASN A 322 -8.13 -12.92 10.34
CA ASN A 322 -9.53 -12.49 10.03
C ASN A 322 -10.30 -13.56 9.23
N LEU A 323 -11.60 -13.73 9.52
CA LEU A 323 -12.54 -14.44 8.64
C LEU A 323 -12.66 -13.74 7.28
N HIS A 324 -12.71 -12.41 7.28
CA HIS A 324 -12.82 -11.60 6.07
C HIS A 324 -11.54 -11.64 5.20
N GLU A 325 -10.37 -11.89 5.80
CA GLU A 325 -9.10 -12.14 5.08
C GLU A 325 -9.13 -13.53 4.43
N LEU A 326 -9.66 -14.54 5.14
CA LEU A 326 -9.87 -15.87 4.57
C LEU A 326 -10.90 -15.85 3.43
N TRP A 327 -12.02 -15.15 3.63
CA TRP A 327 -13.04 -14.92 2.60
C TRP A 327 -12.44 -14.23 1.38
N ALA A 328 -11.68 -13.14 1.53
CA ALA A 328 -11.10 -12.41 0.41
C ALA A 328 -10.19 -13.31 -0.46
N LEU A 329 -9.52 -14.30 0.14
CA LEU A 329 -8.73 -15.32 -0.55
C LEU A 329 -9.60 -16.43 -1.17
N LEU A 330 -10.61 -16.93 -0.46
CA LEU A 330 -11.57 -17.93 -0.98
C LEU A 330 -12.40 -17.40 -2.15
N ASN A 331 -12.91 -16.18 -2.05
CA ASN A 331 -13.58 -15.44 -3.11
C ASN A 331 -12.63 -15.12 -4.28
N PHE A 332 -11.34 -14.87 -4.02
CA PHE A 332 -10.36 -14.73 -5.11
C PHE A 332 -10.13 -16.05 -5.86
N LEU A 333 -10.12 -17.19 -5.16
CA LEU A 333 -10.03 -18.51 -5.79
C LEU A 333 -11.32 -18.86 -6.54
N LEU A 334 -12.46 -18.79 -5.86
CA LEU A 334 -13.78 -19.28 -6.29
C LEU A 334 -14.87 -18.18 -6.15
N PRO A 335 -14.82 -17.12 -6.97
CA PRO A 335 -15.79 -16.02 -6.92
C PRO A 335 -17.21 -16.48 -7.29
N ASP A 336 -17.34 -17.57 -8.07
CA ASP A 336 -18.62 -18.19 -8.44
C ASP A 336 -19.37 -18.81 -7.24
N VAL A 337 -18.69 -19.03 -6.12
CA VAL A 337 -19.19 -19.74 -4.92
C VAL A 337 -19.25 -18.82 -3.71
N PHE A 338 -18.20 -18.02 -3.48
CA PHE A 338 -18.10 -17.13 -2.33
C PHE A 338 -18.33 -15.66 -2.73
N ASN A 339 -19.35 -15.38 -3.53
CA ASN A 339 -19.54 -14.07 -4.17
C ASN A 339 -19.78 -12.88 -3.21
N SER A 340 -20.29 -13.16 -2.01
CA SER A 340 -20.75 -12.19 -1.02
C SER A 340 -19.96 -12.31 0.29
N ALA A 341 -19.53 -11.17 0.83
CA ALA A 341 -18.87 -11.11 2.14
C ALA A 341 -19.91 -11.24 3.26
N ASP A 342 -21.03 -10.53 3.17
CA ASP A 342 -22.07 -10.53 4.20
C ASP A 342 -22.73 -11.92 4.36
N ASP A 343 -22.93 -12.68 3.28
CA ASP A 343 -23.46 -14.05 3.34
C ASP A 343 -22.44 -15.06 3.92
N PHE A 344 -21.14 -14.75 3.86
CA PHE A 344 -20.09 -15.55 4.50
C PHE A 344 -19.94 -15.16 5.97
N ASP A 345 -19.73 -13.88 6.26
CA ASP A 345 -19.53 -13.37 7.62
C ASP A 345 -20.77 -13.68 8.48
N SER A 346 -22.01 -13.56 7.97
CA SER A 346 -23.23 -13.98 8.70
C SER A 346 -23.39 -15.49 8.92
N TRP A 347 -22.74 -16.35 8.12
CA TRP A 347 -22.63 -17.79 8.40
C TRP A 347 -21.72 -18.07 9.60
N PHE A 348 -20.84 -17.14 9.96
CA PHE A 348 -19.99 -17.19 11.15
C PHE A 348 -20.46 -16.31 12.32
N ASP A 349 -21.37 -15.34 12.13
CA ASP A 349 -21.52 -14.21 13.06
C ASP A 349 -22.29 -14.52 14.38
N THR A 350 -21.50 -14.96 15.37
CA THR A 350 -21.36 -14.32 16.70
C THR A 350 -22.60 -13.87 17.50
N LYS A 351 -23.78 -14.48 17.33
CA LYS A 351 -24.81 -14.49 18.41
C LYS A 351 -24.90 -15.79 19.20
N ASN A 352 -24.58 -16.93 18.60
CA ASN A 352 -24.56 -18.25 19.28
C ASN A 352 -23.16 -18.91 19.30
N CYS A 353 -22.15 -18.31 18.68
CA CYS A 353 -20.93 -19.04 18.26
C CYS A 353 -19.64 -18.70 19.05
N LEU A 354 -19.73 -17.95 20.15
CA LEU A 354 -18.56 -17.59 20.98
C LEU A 354 -18.05 -18.78 21.81
N GLY A 355 -17.19 -19.59 21.20
CA GLY A 355 -16.40 -20.63 21.87
C GLY A 355 -16.37 -22.00 21.19
N ASP A 356 -17.23 -22.25 20.20
CA ASP A 356 -17.43 -23.59 19.65
C ASP A 356 -16.31 -24.01 18.67
N GLN A 357 -15.46 -24.94 19.11
CA GLN A 357 -14.38 -25.52 18.29
C GLN A 357 -14.93 -26.21 17.02
N LYS A 358 -16.18 -26.65 17.01
CA LYS A 358 -16.81 -27.32 15.87
C LYS A 358 -16.97 -26.41 14.65
N LEU A 359 -17.16 -25.10 14.85
CA LEU A 359 -17.25 -24.13 13.74
C LEU A 359 -15.88 -23.95 13.05
N VAL A 360 -14.82 -23.93 13.86
CA VAL A 360 -13.42 -23.93 13.42
C VAL A 360 -13.08 -25.22 12.67
N GLU A 361 -13.45 -26.38 13.19
CA GLU A 361 -13.24 -27.67 12.53
C GLU A 361 -13.95 -27.75 11.17
N ARG A 362 -15.19 -27.22 11.06
CA ARG A 362 -15.92 -27.09 9.79
C ARG A 362 -15.21 -26.17 8.80
N LEU A 363 -14.71 -25.01 9.24
CA LEU A 363 -13.91 -24.11 8.42
C LEU A 363 -12.63 -24.80 7.91
N HIS A 364 -11.92 -25.53 8.77
CA HIS A 364 -10.75 -26.31 8.36
C HIS A 364 -11.12 -27.44 7.39
N ALA A 365 -12.27 -28.11 7.56
CA ALA A 365 -12.76 -29.12 6.62
C ALA A 365 -13.06 -28.51 5.23
N VAL A 366 -13.65 -27.31 5.18
CA VAL A 366 -13.89 -26.56 3.93
C VAL A 366 -12.57 -26.13 3.27
N LEU A 367 -11.54 -25.75 4.04
CA LEU A 367 -10.24 -25.35 3.48
C LEU A 367 -9.36 -26.51 3.01
N LYS A 368 -9.45 -27.68 3.66
CA LYS A 368 -8.54 -28.83 3.50
C LYS A 368 -8.37 -29.32 2.05
N PRO A 369 -9.39 -29.29 1.15
CA PRO A 369 -9.19 -29.64 -0.27
C PRO A 369 -8.33 -28.62 -1.02
N PHE A 370 -8.47 -27.32 -0.72
CA PHE A 370 -7.81 -26.23 -1.45
C PHE A 370 -6.44 -25.84 -0.88
N LEU A 371 -6.12 -26.21 0.36
CA LEU A 371 -4.93 -25.77 1.07
C LEU A 371 -3.98 -26.92 1.39
N LEU A 372 -2.78 -26.89 0.80
CA LEU A 372 -1.67 -27.76 1.17
C LEU A 372 -0.66 -26.99 2.02
N ARG A 373 -0.47 -27.43 3.27
CA ARG A 373 0.49 -26.87 4.24
C ARG A 373 1.22 -27.99 4.95
N ARG A 374 2.55 -27.86 5.04
CA ARG A 374 3.50 -28.81 5.65
C ARG A 374 4.63 -28.05 6.34
N ILE A 375 5.15 -28.61 7.42
CA ILE A 375 6.21 -28.03 8.27
C ILE A 375 7.55 -28.69 7.91
N LYS A 376 8.68 -27.95 7.92
CA LYS A 376 10.02 -28.49 7.62
C LYS A 376 10.36 -29.74 8.42
N ALA A 377 10.06 -29.72 9.72
CA ALA A 377 10.34 -30.82 10.64
C ALA A 377 9.61 -32.13 10.28
N GLU A 378 8.48 -32.05 9.57
CA GLU A 378 7.72 -33.22 9.12
C GLU A 378 8.31 -33.85 7.85
N VAL A 379 8.80 -33.01 6.93
CA VAL A 379 9.12 -33.42 5.54
C VAL A 379 10.61 -33.47 5.19
N GLU A 380 11.46 -32.72 5.88
CA GLU A 380 12.86 -32.47 5.48
C GLU A 380 13.83 -32.85 6.61
N LYS A 381 13.92 -34.16 6.90
CA LYS A 381 14.80 -34.72 7.95
C LYS A 381 16.30 -34.52 7.70
N SER A 382 16.69 -34.12 6.49
CA SER A 382 18.09 -33.89 6.08
C SER A 382 18.57 -32.44 6.24
N LEU A 383 17.69 -31.49 6.58
CA LEU A 383 18.09 -30.14 6.96
C LEU A 383 18.38 -30.10 8.47
N PRO A 384 19.60 -29.73 8.92
CA PRO A 384 19.90 -29.61 10.34
C PRO A 384 18.96 -28.62 11.07
N PRO A 385 18.59 -28.87 12.33
CA PRO A 385 17.80 -27.94 13.11
C PRO A 385 18.56 -26.62 13.33
N LYS A 386 17.85 -25.49 13.32
CA LYS A 386 18.42 -24.20 13.74
C LYS A 386 18.43 -24.09 15.27
N LYS A 387 19.52 -23.58 15.86
CA LYS A 387 19.60 -23.22 17.28
C LYS A 387 19.54 -21.70 17.41
N GLU A 388 18.51 -21.18 18.06
CA GLU A 388 18.43 -19.76 18.45
C GLU A 388 18.95 -19.59 19.88
N VAL A 389 19.83 -18.60 20.08
CA VAL A 389 20.43 -18.24 21.36
C VAL A 389 20.26 -16.73 21.56
N LYS A 390 19.72 -16.34 22.72
CA LYS A 390 19.53 -14.94 23.10
C LYS A 390 20.73 -14.47 23.91
N ILE A 391 21.36 -13.39 23.46
CA ILE A 391 22.51 -12.78 24.12
C ILE A 391 22.01 -11.54 24.84
N TYR A 392 21.88 -11.64 26.17
CA TYR A 392 21.47 -10.55 27.05
C TYR A 392 22.69 -9.69 27.42
N LEU A 393 22.61 -8.38 27.16
CA LEU A 393 23.76 -7.47 27.20
C LEU A 393 23.46 -6.19 28.01
N GLY A 394 24.46 -5.71 28.76
CA GLY A 394 24.35 -4.45 29.48
C GLY A 394 24.42 -3.21 28.58
N LEU A 395 23.87 -2.10 29.06
CA LEU A 395 24.12 -0.76 28.50
C LEU A 395 25.55 -0.32 28.84
N SER A 396 26.29 0.22 27.86
CA SER A 396 27.53 0.97 28.13
C SER A 396 27.25 2.20 29.00
N LYS A 397 28.30 2.79 29.60
CA LYS A 397 28.19 4.05 30.35
C LYS A 397 27.52 5.15 29.50
N MET A 398 27.99 5.32 28.26
CA MET A 398 27.46 6.30 27.32
C MET A 398 26.00 6.01 26.94
N GLN A 399 25.63 4.74 26.73
CA GLN A 399 24.23 4.36 26.50
C GLN A 399 23.36 4.67 27.72
N ARG A 400 23.83 4.40 28.95
CA ARG A 400 23.11 4.72 30.20
C ARG A 400 22.83 6.22 30.31
N GLU A 401 23.84 7.06 30.07
CA GLU A 401 23.71 8.53 30.08
C GLU A 401 22.68 9.03 29.06
N TRP A 402 22.73 8.54 27.81
CA TRP A 402 21.75 8.92 26.78
C TRP A 402 20.34 8.37 27.06
N TYR A 403 20.21 7.15 27.57
CA TYR A 403 18.92 6.53 27.93
C TYR A 403 18.23 7.32 29.04
N THR A 404 18.98 7.66 30.11
CA THR A 404 18.52 8.54 31.19
C THR A 404 18.14 9.94 30.68
N ARG A 405 18.96 10.55 29.81
CA ARG A 405 18.68 11.87 29.20
C ARG A 405 17.38 11.86 28.37
N ILE A 406 17.08 10.77 27.66
CA ILE A 406 15.82 10.60 26.91
C ILE A 406 14.63 10.49 27.87
N LEU A 407 14.74 9.70 28.95
CA LEU A 407 13.67 9.55 29.94
C LEU A 407 13.39 10.85 30.71
N MET A 408 14.43 11.55 31.17
CA MET A 408 14.32 12.82 31.90
C MET A 408 13.63 13.92 31.08
N LYS A 409 13.86 13.95 29.76
CA LYS A 409 13.27 14.96 28.86
C LYS A 409 11.73 14.89 28.76
N ASP A 410 11.15 13.70 28.97
CA ASP A 410 9.71 13.46 28.89
C ASP A 410 9.14 12.90 30.21
N ILE A 411 9.84 13.04 31.35
CA ILE A 411 9.48 12.43 32.64
C ILE A 411 8.11 12.88 33.15
N ASP A 412 7.75 14.16 32.96
CA ASP A 412 6.46 14.71 33.36
C ASP A 412 5.29 14.10 32.57
N ILE A 413 5.59 13.51 31.41
CA ILE A 413 4.62 12.86 30.53
C ILE A 413 4.51 11.37 30.84
N LEU A 414 5.58 10.70 31.26
CA LEU A 414 5.55 9.30 31.74
C LEU A 414 4.76 9.13 33.04
N ASN A 415 4.66 10.19 33.84
CA ASN A 415 3.88 10.23 35.09
C ASN A 415 2.46 10.83 34.92
N SER A 416 2.23 11.72 33.94
CA SER A 416 0.92 12.35 33.74
C SER A 416 -0.13 11.39 33.17
N ALA A 417 -1.08 10.96 34.00
CA ALA A 417 -2.24 10.12 33.63
C ALA A 417 -3.30 10.82 32.73
N GLY A 418 -2.90 11.85 31.97
CA GLY A 418 -3.77 12.60 31.06
C GLY A 418 -3.99 11.90 29.71
N LYS A 419 -4.64 12.60 28.77
CA LYS A 419 -4.84 12.11 27.39
C LYS A 419 -3.52 12.13 26.58
N MET A 420 -2.63 11.19 26.86
CA MET A 420 -1.36 11.05 26.15
C MET A 420 -1.58 10.82 24.65
N ASP A 421 -0.81 11.51 23.82
CA ASP A 421 -0.76 11.23 22.38
C ASP A 421 0.04 9.94 22.12
N LYS A 422 -0.52 9.06 21.27
CA LYS A 422 0.13 7.81 20.85
C LYS A 422 1.42 8.11 20.06
N MET A 423 1.44 9.20 19.30
CA MET A 423 2.59 9.54 18.44
C MET A 423 3.81 9.99 19.27
N ARG A 424 3.61 10.66 20.42
CA ARG A 424 4.71 11.00 21.34
C ARG A 424 5.30 9.78 22.04
N LEU A 425 4.46 8.85 22.52
CA LEU A 425 4.92 7.57 23.10
C LEU A 425 5.74 6.73 22.09
N LEU A 426 5.28 6.64 20.84
CA LEU A 426 6.01 5.97 19.76
C LEU A 426 7.37 6.63 19.48
N ASN A 427 7.46 7.96 19.54
CA ASN A 427 8.72 8.67 19.39
C ASN A 427 9.70 8.39 20.54
N ILE A 428 9.23 8.34 21.80
CA ILE A 428 10.07 7.99 22.96
C ILE A 428 10.62 6.58 22.80
N LEU A 429 9.77 5.59 22.53
CA LEU A 429 10.19 4.20 22.26
C LEU A 429 11.22 4.11 21.12
N MET A 430 11.06 4.92 20.06
CA MET A 430 11.99 4.94 18.94
C MET A 430 13.38 5.46 19.34
N GLN A 431 13.47 6.52 20.17
CA GLN A 431 14.78 6.99 20.66
C GLN A 431 15.38 5.98 21.65
N LEU A 432 14.60 5.38 22.56
CA LEU A 432 15.11 4.37 23.49
C LEU A 432 15.68 3.15 22.74
N ARG A 433 15.02 2.69 21.67
CA ARG A 433 15.56 1.64 20.77
C ARG A 433 16.87 2.05 20.09
N LYS A 434 16.99 3.28 19.57
CA LYS A 434 18.28 3.76 19.03
C LYS A 434 19.38 3.69 20.07
N CYS A 435 19.10 4.12 21.30
CA CYS A 435 20.08 4.09 22.40
C CYS A 435 20.54 2.66 22.71
N CYS A 436 19.61 1.69 22.75
CA CYS A 436 19.93 0.27 22.91
C CYS A 436 20.81 -0.28 21.77
N ASN A 437 20.68 0.27 20.56
CA ASN A 437 21.48 -0.12 19.39
C ASN A 437 22.88 0.51 19.36
N HIS A 438 22.97 1.84 19.28
CA HIS A 438 24.23 2.58 19.26
C HIS A 438 24.04 4.07 19.61
N PRO A 439 24.88 4.67 20.49
CA PRO A 439 24.78 6.11 20.80
C PRO A 439 24.92 7.04 19.59
N TYR A 440 25.76 6.70 18.61
CA TYR A 440 26.02 7.56 17.44
C TYR A 440 24.83 7.63 16.43
N LEU A 441 23.70 6.97 16.76
CA LEU A 441 22.40 7.23 16.13
C LEU A 441 21.75 8.55 16.63
N PHE A 442 22.40 9.25 17.57
CA PHE A 442 22.10 10.62 17.98
C PHE A 442 23.21 11.57 17.50
N ASP A 443 22.81 12.64 16.83
CA ASP A 443 23.74 13.62 16.28
C ASP A 443 24.35 14.43 17.46
N GLY A 444 25.69 14.57 17.49
CA GLY A 444 26.41 15.13 18.63
C GLY A 444 26.69 14.16 19.79
N ALA A 445 26.46 12.85 19.60
CA ALA A 445 26.94 11.83 20.54
C ALA A 445 28.39 11.40 20.25
N GLU A 446 28.80 11.37 18.98
CA GLU A 446 30.13 10.91 18.57
C GLU A 446 31.23 11.93 18.94
N PRO A 447 32.38 11.51 19.50
CA PRO A 447 33.51 12.40 19.77
C PRO A 447 34.09 12.99 18.47
N GLY A 448 34.19 14.31 18.40
CA GLY A 448 34.77 15.02 17.26
C GLY A 448 34.21 16.45 17.09
N PRO A 449 34.58 17.15 16.00
CA PRO A 449 35.46 16.69 14.92
C PRO A 449 36.95 16.63 15.32
N PRO A 450 37.78 15.84 14.61
CA PRO A 450 37.40 14.88 13.57
C PRO A 450 36.67 13.67 14.15
N TYR A 451 35.76 13.09 13.37
CA TYR A 451 35.16 11.79 13.68
C TYR A 451 36.11 10.68 13.20
N THR A 452 36.30 9.64 14.01
CA THR A 452 37.31 8.59 13.77
C THR A 452 36.76 7.20 14.06
N THR A 453 37.11 6.22 13.23
CA THR A 453 36.69 4.82 13.39
C THR A 453 37.65 4.07 14.32
N ASP A 454 37.71 4.45 15.59
CA ASP A 454 38.59 3.83 16.61
C ASP A 454 37.85 2.84 17.51
N THR A 455 38.55 2.29 18.51
CA THR A 455 37.99 1.39 19.55
C THR A 455 36.82 1.97 20.32
N HIS A 456 36.63 3.30 20.34
CA HIS A 456 35.46 3.96 20.93
C HIS A 456 34.15 3.55 20.24
N LEU A 457 34.18 3.21 18.94
CA LEU A 457 33.04 2.72 18.16
C LEU A 457 32.52 1.38 18.69
N VAL A 458 33.42 0.54 19.24
CA VAL A 458 33.05 -0.73 19.88
C VAL A 458 32.65 -0.49 21.34
N ASN A 459 33.51 0.19 22.11
CA ASN A 459 33.37 0.33 23.56
C ASN A 459 32.12 1.13 23.98
N ASN A 460 31.61 2.02 23.13
CA ASN A 460 30.43 2.83 23.44
C ASN A 460 29.09 2.09 23.25
N SER A 461 29.06 0.84 22.76
CA SER A 461 27.83 0.02 22.73
C SER A 461 28.05 -1.42 23.19
N GLY A 462 27.29 -1.87 24.19
CA GLY A 462 27.35 -3.25 24.68
C GLY A 462 27.06 -4.29 23.59
N LYS A 463 26.22 -3.95 22.59
CA LYS A 463 25.97 -4.79 21.41
C LYS A 463 27.20 -4.89 20.50
N MET A 464 27.97 -3.80 20.32
CA MET A 464 29.19 -3.80 19.52
C MET A 464 30.31 -4.59 20.21
N VAL A 465 30.50 -4.44 21.53
CA VAL A 465 31.47 -5.25 22.31
C VAL A 465 31.20 -6.74 22.14
N ALA A 466 29.93 -7.16 22.26
CA ALA A 466 29.54 -8.56 22.07
C ALA A 466 29.73 -9.03 20.62
N LEU A 467 29.35 -8.20 19.64
CA LEU A 467 29.49 -8.49 18.22
C LEU A 467 30.96 -8.64 17.80
N ASP A 468 31.85 -7.78 18.29
CA ASP A 468 33.28 -7.80 17.94
C ASP A 468 34.01 -9.04 18.45
N LYS A 469 33.78 -9.39 19.73
CA LYS A 469 34.25 -10.66 20.31
C LYS A 469 33.66 -11.87 19.54
N LEU A 470 32.38 -11.81 19.14
CA LEU A 470 31.68 -12.92 18.47
C LEU A 470 32.14 -13.13 17.01
N LEU A 471 32.22 -12.07 16.21
CA LEU A 471 32.65 -12.13 14.81
C LEU A 471 34.06 -12.70 14.69
N SER A 472 34.96 -12.34 15.62
CA SER A 472 36.32 -12.88 15.68
C SER A 472 36.31 -14.41 15.80
N LYS A 473 35.64 -14.96 16.83
CA LYS A 473 35.50 -16.43 17.02
C LYS A 473 34.73 -17.11 15.87
N LEU A 474 33.86 -16.41 15.14
CA LEU A 474 33.16 -16.95 13.96
C LEU A 474 34.00 -16.97 12.68
N LYS A 475 34.93 -16.01 12.51
CA LYS A 475 35.89 -15.98 11.40
C LYS A 475 36.90 -17.11 11.53
N GLU A 476 37.40 -17.36 12.74
CA GLU A 476 38.25 -18.52 13.08
C GLU A 476 37.57 -19.86 12.76
N GLN A 477 36.25 -19.97 12.98
CA GLN A 477 35.46 -21.16 12.69
C GLN A 477 35.11 -21.34 11.19
N GLY A 478 35.51 -20.42 10.31
CA GLY A 478 35.13 -20.47 8.89
C GLY A 478 33.61 -20.42 8.67
N SER A 479 32.87 -19.71 9.54
CA SER A 479 31.45 -19.42 9.36
C SER A 479 31.24 -18.22 8.44
N ARG A 480 30.08 -18.15 7.78
CA ARG A 480 29.59 -16.93 7.11
C ARG A 480 28.37 -16.38 7.84
N VAL A 481 28.31 -15.06 7.97
CA VAL A 481 27.43 -14.36 8.92
C VAL A 481 26.47 -13.41 8.19
N LEU A 482 25.17 -13.58 8.40
CA LEU A 482 24.16 -12.57 8.05
C LEU A 482 23.92 -11.67 9.26
N ILE A 483 23.97 -10.35 9.10
CA ILE A 483 23.63 -9.39 10.17
C ILE A 483 22.37 -8.62 9.74
N PHE A 484 21.30 -8.77 10.51
CA PHE A 484 20.03 -8.06 10.28
C PHE A 484 19.84 -6.90 11.26
N SER A 485 19.38 -5.75 10.75
CA SER A 485 18.86 -4.64 11.57
C SER A 485 17.65 -3.95 10.94
N GLN A 486 16.80 -3.39 11.79
CA GLN A 486 15.69 -2.52 11.42
C GLN A 486 16.13 -1.10 11.00
N MET A 487 17.32 -0.66 11.39
CA MET A 487 17.78 0.73 11.21
C MET A 487 18.91 0.83 10.17
N THR A 488 18.67 1.49 9.03
CA THR A 488 19.71 1.66 8.00
C THR A 488 20.90 2.50 8.51
N ARG A 489 20.67 3.52 9.34
CA ARG A 489 21.74 4.29 10.02
C ARG A 489 22.62 3.44 10.96
N LEU A 490 22.19 2.23 11.33
CA LEU A 490 23.06 1.29 12.05
C LEU A 490 23.88 0.43 11.08
N LEU A 491 23.36 0.11 9.88
CA LEU A 491 24.14 -0.56 8.84
C LEU A 491 25.30 0.33 8.38
N ASP A 492 25.10 1.66 8.34
CA ASP A 492 26.18 2.64 8.12
C ASP A 492 27.30 2.49 9.17
N ILE A 493 26.95 2.48 10.46
CA ILE A 493 27.89 2.28 11.59
C ILE A 493 28.60 0.90 11.54
N LEU A 494 27.87 -0.15 11.14
CA LEU A 494 28.43 -1.50 11.00
C LEU A 494 29.35 -1.62 9.77
N GLU A 495 29.12 -0.82 8.74
CA GLU A 495 29.94 -0.73 7.53
C GLU A 495 31.29 -0.07 7.84
N ASP A 496 31.29 1.07 8.54
CA ASP A 496 32.52 1.71 9.06
C ASP A 496 33.33 0.75 9.95
N TYR A 497 32.66 0.03 10.86
CA TYR A 497 33.26 -1.01 11.70
C TYR A 497 33.87 -2.17 10.88
N CYS A 498 33.19 -2.64 9.82
CA CYS A 498 33.69 -3.71 8.95
C CYS A 498 34.93 -3.26 8.15
N MET A 499 34.96 -2.00 7.68
CA MET A 499 36.16 -1.43 7.05
C MET A 499 37.33 -1.38 8.05
N TRP A 500 37.10 -0.86 9.26
CA TRP A 500 38.14 -0.77 10.31
C TRP A 500 38.69 -2.14 10.74
N ARG A 501 37.84 -3.17 10.85
CA ARG A 501 38.28 -4.55 11.16
C ARG A 501 38.83 -5.34 9.96
N GLY A 502 38.82 -4.80 8.75
CA GLY A 502 39.21 -5.54 7.54
C GLY A 502 38.33 -6.77 7.30
N TYR A 503 37.02 -6.65 7.52
CA TYR A 503 36.04 -7.68 7.18
C TYR A 503 35.44 -7.42 5.81
N GLU A 504 35.60 -8.35 4.89
CA GLU A 504 34.89 -8.30 3.61
C GLU A 504 33.40 -8.56 3.79
N TYR A 505 32.58 -7.60 3.35
CA TYR A 505 31.14 -7.64 3.47
C TYR A 505 30.42 -7.42 2.12
N CYS A 506 29.12 -7.69 2.13
CA CYS A 506 28.12 -7.17 1.20
C CYS A 506 27.03 -6.42 2.00
N ARG A 507 26.35 -5.44 1.38
CA ARG A 507 25.25 -4.67 1.99
C ARG A 507 24.01 -4.72 1.08
N LEU A 508 22.83 -4.89 1.67
CA LEU A 508 21.54 -4.87 0.97
C LEU A 508 20.47 -4.20 1.84
N ASP A 509 19.99 -3.05 1.40
CA ASP A 509 18.89 -2.34 2.03
C ASP A 509 17.77 -1.95 1.02
N GLY A 510 16.91 -1.02 1.43
CA GLY A 510 15.76 -0.56 0.63
C GLY A 510 16.10 0.47 -0.44
N GLN A 511 17.32 1.03 -0.43
CA GLN A 511 17.81 2.01 -1.41
C GLN A 511 18.71 1.36 -2.47
N THR A 512 19.37 0.25 -2.14
CA THR A 512 20.21 -0.52 -3.09
C THR A 512 19.49 -0.75 -4.43
N PRO A 513 20.10 -0.31 -5.56
CA PRO A 513 19.65 -0.59 -6.92
C PRO A 513 19.38 -2.07 -7.21
N HIS A 514 18.69 -2.30 -8.33
CA HIS A 514 18.22 -3.64 -8.65
C HIS A 514 19.36 -4.57 -9.10
N GLU A 515 20.28 -4.07 -9.92
CA GLU A 515 21.42 -4.81 -10.45
C GLU A 515 22.49 -5.09 -9.38
N GLU A 516 22.93 -4.06 -8.64
CA GLU A 516 23.86 -4.18 -7.50
C GLU A 516 23.38 -5.20 -6.44
N ARG A 517 22.06 -5.30 -6.20
CA ARG A 517 21.48 -6.28 -5.29
C ARG A 517 21.76 -7.72 -5.74
N GLU A 518 21.71 -7.97 -7.04
CA GLU A 518 21.89 -9.32 -7.60
C GLU A 518 23.37 -9.69 -7.66
N GLU A 519 24.24 -8.76 -8.06
CA GLU A 519 25.70 -8.90 -7.96
C GLU A 519 26.15 -9.20 -6.52
N ALA A 520 25.62 -8.49 -5.52
CA ALA A 520 25.93 -8.73 -4.11
C ALA A 520 25.45 -10.10 -3.60
N ILE A 521 24.28 -10.57 -4.06
CA ILE A 521 23.72 -11.88 -3.71
C ILE A 521 24.54 -13.01 -4.35
N ASP A 522 24.87 -12.90 -5.62
CA ASP A 522 25.62 -13.94 -6.35
C ASP A 522 27.10 -13.96 -5.92
N THR A 523 27.71 -12.80 -5.68
CA THR A 523 29.07 -12.69 -5.10
C THR A 523 29.15 -13.35 -3.72
N PHE A 524 28.17 -13.14 -2.85
CA PHE A 524 28.14 -13.79 -1.54
C PHE A 524 27.87 -15.30 -1.64
N ASN A 525 27.00 -15.72 -2.57
CA ASN A 525 26.66 -17.12 -2.79
C ASN A 525 27.75 -17.92 -3.55
N ALA A 526 28.71 -17.24 -4.20
CA ALA A 526 29.75 -17.88 -4.99
C ALA A 526 30.56 -18.94 -4.20
N PRO A 527 30.99 -20.04 -4.85
CA PRO A 527 31.89 -21.00 -4.24
C PRO A 527 33.22 -20.30 -3.89
N ASN A 528 33.69 -20.52 -2.67
CA ASN A 528 34.92 -19.91 -2.13
C ASN A 528 34.92 -18.35 -2.13
N SER A 529 33.74 -17.72 -2.08
CA SER A 529 33.62 -16.28 -1.88
C SER A 529 34.37 -15.80 -0.63
N SER A 530 35.12 -14.71 -0.77
CA SER A 530 35.83 -14.03 0.32
C SER A 530 34.90 -13.29 1.30
N LYS A 531 33.64 -13.07 0.90
CA LYS A 531 32.64 -12.32 1.68
C LYS A 531 32.25 -13.07 2.96
N PHE A 532 32.68 -12.51 4.10
CA PHE A 532 32.44 -13.06 5.44
C PHE A 532 31.07 -12.62 5.99
N ILE A 533 30.71 -11.35 5.79
CA ILE A 533 29.51 -10.71 6.35
C ILE A 533 28.53 -10.32 5.24
N PHE A 534 27.23 -10.49 5.46
CA PHE A 534 26.19 -9.83 4.67
C PHE A 534 25.30 -9.00 5.59
N MET A 535 25.38 -7.67 5.47
CA MET A 535 24.53 -6.73 6.18
C MET A 535 23.21 -6.52 5.43
N LEU A 536 22.10 -6.71 6.14
CA LEU A 536 20.76 -6.76 5.58
C LEU A 536 19.82 -5.90 6.42
N SER A 537 19.09 -4.97 5.81
CA SER A 537 17.95 -4.38 6.52
C SER A 537 16.84 -5.44 6.63
N THR A 538 16.26 -5.65 7.82
CA THR A 538 15.32 -6.78 8.06
C THR A 538 14.15 -6.76 7.06
N ARG A 539 13.70 -5.56 6.68
CA ARG A 539 12.64 -5.36 5.67
C ARG A 539 13.04 -5.66 4.23
N ALA A 540 14.30 -5.48 3.84
CA ALA A 540 14.77 -5.79 2.49
C ALA A 540 15.23 -7.24 2.37
N GLY A 541 15.93 -7.74 3.40
CA GLY A 541 16.33 -9.14 3.51
C GLY A 541 15.16 -10.11 3.66
N GLY A 542 14.04 -9.68 4.26
CA GLY A 542 12.81 -10.48 4.32
C GLY A 542 12.16 -10.76 2.95
N LEU A 543 12.52 -10.03 1.89
CA LEU A 543 11.85 -10.08 0.58
C LEU A 543 12.22 -11.29 -0.29
N GLY A 544 12.31 -12.49 0.29
CA GLY A 544 12.32 -13.76 -0.44
C GLY A 544 13.69 -14.28 -0.94
N ILE A 545 14.78 -13.54 -0.74
CA ILE A 545 16.13 -13.89 -1.23
C ILE A 545 16.67 -15.25 -0.72
N ASN A 546 17.75 -15.74 -1.33
CA ASN A 546 18.39 -17.02 -0.99
C ASN A 546 19.84 -16.80 -0.51
N LEU A 547 20.12 -17.16 0.75
CA LEU A 547 21.44 -17.04 1.40
C LEU A 547 21.78 -18.31 2.19
N ALA A 548 21.43 -19.48 1.64
CA ALA A 548 21.70 -20.81 2.23
C ALA A 548 23.20 -21.15 2.40
N THR A 549 24.07 -20.22 1.98
CA THR A 549 25.53 -20.24 2.04
C THR A 549 26.11 -19.70 3.36
N ALA A 550 25.30 -18.96 4.14
CA ALA A 550 25.63 -18.49 5.48
C ALA A 550 25.07 -19.44 6.55
N ASP A 551 25.91 -19.81 7.52
CA ASP A 551 25.57 -20.70 8.63
C ASP A 551 25.29 -19.98 9.95
N VAL A 552 25.52 -18.67 10.02
CA VAL A 552 25.20 -17.85 11.18
C VAL A 552 24.29 -16.68 10.80
N VAL A 553 23.29 -16.41 11.63
CA VAL A 553 22.41 -15.25 11.56
C VAL A 553 22.53 -14.47 12.87
N ILE A 554 22.81 -13.18 12.79
CA ILE A 554 22.79 -12.26 13.93
C ILE A 554 21.61 -11.29 13.72
N LEU A 555 20.68 -11.28 14.67
CA LEU A 555 19.64 -10.27 14.78
C LEU A 555 20.14 -9.20 15.75
N TYR A 556 20.59 -8.07 15.24
CA TYR A 556 21.12 -6.98 16.08
C TYR A 556 19.99 -6.28 16.83
N ASP A 557 18.84 -6.09 16.19
CA ASP A 557 17.61 -5.66 16.83
C ASP A 557 16.36 -6.34 16.26
N SER A 558 15.36 -6.57 17.12
CA SER A 558 14.17 -7.39 16.80
C SER A 558 13.02 -6.55 16.22
N ASP A 559 12.19 -7.13 15.35
CA ASP A 559 10.90 -6.51 14.98
C ASP A 559 9.89 -6.60 16.16
N TRP A 560 8.81 -5.83 16.07
CA TRP A 560 7.63 -5.98 16.91
C TRP A 560 6.76 -7.18 16.48
N ASN A 561 6.93 -7.65 15.24
CA ASN A 561 6.28 -8.83 14.69
C ASN A 561 7.29 -10.01 14.56
N PRO A 562 7.18 -11.08 15.36
CA PRO A 562 8.12 -12.21 15.33
C PRO A 562 8.18 -12.91 13.95
N GLN A 563 7.13 -12.82 13.14
CA GLN A 563 7.07 -13.45 11.82
C GLN A 563 8.08 -12.83 10.84
N VAL A 564 8.47 -11.56 11.02
CA VAL A 564 9.47 -10.87 10.19
C VAL A 564 10.87 -11.40 10.49
N ASP A 565 11.21 -11.55 11.77
CA ASP A 565 12.49 -12.10 12.21
C ASP A 565 12.64 -13.57 11.80
N LEU A 566 11.57 -14.37 11.91
CA LEU A 566 11.54 -15.76 11.41
C LEU A 566 11.77 -15.82 9.89
N GLN A 567 11.14 -14.93 9.12
CA GLN A 567 11.34 -14.81 7.67
C GLN A 567 12.79 -14.44 7.31
N ALA A 568 13.47 -13.67 8.17
CA ALA A 568 14.89 -13.34 8.05
C ALA A 568 15.82 -14.53 8.37
N MET A 569 15.59 -15.27 9.47
CA MET A 569 16.33 -16.51 9.79
C MET A 569 16.25 -17.53 8.65
N ASP A 570 15.06 -17.68 8.05
CA ASP A 570 14.79 -18.60 6.94
C ASP A 570 15.41 -18.15 5.59
N ARG A 571 16.16 -17.04 5.55
CA ARG A 571 17.07 -16.74 4.42
C ARG A 571 18.25 -17.70 4.38
N ALA A 572 18.74 -18.10 5.56
CA ALA A 572 19.80 -19.09 5.76
C ALA A 572 19.26 -20.49 6.10
N HIS A 573 18.22 -20.59 6.95
CA HIS A 573 17.62 -21.89 7.33
C HIS A 573 16.63 -22.40 6.28
N ARG A 574 17.17 -22.79 5.13
CA ARG A 574 16.43 -23.30 3.96
C ARG A 574 17.20 -24.39 3.22
N ILE A 575 16.49 -25.14 2.36
CA ILE A 575 17.07 -26.19 1.54
C ILE A 575 18.22 -25.64 0.68
N GLY A 576 19.35 -26.34 0.71
CA GLY A 576 20.65 -25.90 0.16
C GLY A 576 21.73 -25.75 1.24
N GLN A 577 21.32 -25.43 2.47
CA GLN A 577 22.22 -25.39 3.63
C GLN A 577 22.71 -26.79 4.01
N LYS A 578 23.99 -26.89 4.42
CA LYS A 578 24.67 -28.12 4.85
C LYS A 578 25.19 -28.07 6.30
N LYS A 579 25.47 -26.88 6.84
CA LYS A 579 25.89 -26.64 8.23
C LYS A 579 24.66 -26.41 9.14
N PRO A 580 24.75 -26.70 10.45
CA PRO A 580 23.72 -26.30 11.41
C PRO A 580 23.65 -24.77 11.54
N VAL A 581 22.44 -24.20 11.38
CA VAL A 581 22.26 -22.74 11.43
C VAL A 581 22.20 -22.26 12.88
N ARG A 582 23.11 -21.35 13.24
CA ARG A 582 23.12 -20.68 14.55
C ARG A 582 22.50 -19.30 14.41
N VAL A 583 21.48 -18.99 15.22
CA VAL A 583 20.86 -17.67 15.27
C VAL A 583 21.20 -17.02 16.61
N PHE A 584 21.87 -15.87 16.59
CA PHE A 584 22.16 -15.07 17.77
C PHE A 584 21.27 -13.83 17.78
N ARG A 585 20.44 -13.67 18.81
CA ARG A 585 19.60 -12.48 19.00
C ARG A 585 20.21 -11.60 20.08
N LEU A 586 20.63 -10.39 19.73
CA LEU A 586 21.16 -9.43 20.69
C LEU A 586 20.00 -8.69 21.38
N ILE A 587 20.01 -8.67 22.71
CA ILE A 587 18.95 -8.05 23.54
C ILE A 587 19.63 -7.19 24.62
N THR A 588 19.33 -5.89 24.67
CA THR A 588 19.82 -5.06 25.78
C THR A 588 18.98 -5.31 27.04
N ASP A 589 19.59 -5.93 28.04
CA ASP A 589 18.93 -6.45 29.25
C ASP A 589 18.34 -5.34 30.13
N ASN A 590 17.20 -5.62 30.77
CA ASN A 590 16.44 -4.66 31.59
C ASN A 590 15.97 -3.36 30.87
N THR A 591 16.03 -3.29 29.54
CA THR A 591 15.56 -2.11 28.76
C THR A 591 14.17 -2.30 28.18
N VAL A 592 13.74 -1.35 27.32
CA VAL A 592 12.56 -1.54 26.45
C VAL A 592 12.69 -2.76 25.54
N GLU A 593 13.88 -3.14 25.05
CA GLU A 593 14.02 -4.20 24.05
C GLU A 593 13.65 -5.59 24.57
N ASP A 594 14.02 -5.90 25.81
CA ASP A 594 13.70 -7.16 26.49
C ASP A 594 12.17 -7.41 26.47
N ARG A 595 11.39 -6.36 26.76
CA ARG A 595 9.92 -6.40 26.71
C ARG A 595 9.33 -6.44 25.29
N ILE A 596 10.08 -6.03 24.27
CA ILE A 596 9.71 -6.29 22.85
C ILE A 596 9.81 -7.78 22.55
N VAL A 597 10.92 -8.41 22.96
CA VAL A 597 11.15 -9.85 22.70
C VAL A 597 10.18 -10.72 23.50
N GLU A 598 9.98 -10.46 24.79
CA GLU A 598 9.00 -11.19 25.62
C GLU A 598 7.59 -11.18 24.98
N ARG A 599 7.12 -10.01 24.50
CA ARG A 599 5.83 -9.92 23.81
C ARG A 599 5.82 -10.55 22.41
N ALA A 600 6.93 -10.48 21.68
CA ALA A 600 7.05 -11.17 20.39
C ALA A 600 6.94 -12.70 20.57
N GLU A 601 7.50 -13.25 21.65
CA GLU A 601 7.40 -14.68 21.97
C GLU A 601 6.03 -15.09 22.51
N ILE A 602 5.39 -14.27 23.36
CA ILE A 602 3.98 -14.49 23.74
C ILE A 602 3.08 -14.52 22.50
N LYS A 603 3.29 -13.60 21.54
CA LYS A 603 2.55 -13.59 20.27
C LYS A 603 2.84 -14.81 19.41
N LEU A 604 4.10 -15.21 19.25
CA LEU A 604 4.47 -16.42 18.51
C LEU A 604 3.90 -17.70 19.15
N ARG A 605 3.86 -17.76 20.48
CA ARG A 605 3.27 -18.88 21.22
C ARG A 605 1.75 -18.92 21.05
N LEU A 606 1.07 -17.79 21.18
CA LEU A 606 -0.36 -17.65 20.90
C LEU A 606 -0.67 -18.06 19.45
N ASP A 607 0.06 -17.53 18.46
CA ASP A 607 -0.05 -17.92 17.05
C ASP A 607 0.08 -19.45 16.88
N SER A 608 1.07 -20.09 17.52
CA SER A 608 1.28 -21.54 17.40
C SER A 608 0.11 -22.36 17.97
N ILE A 609 -0.44 -21.96 19.13
CA ILE A 609 -1.60 -22.61 19.76
C ILE A 609 -2.84 -22.40 18.91
N VAL A 610 -3.02 -21.19 18.38
CA VAL A 610 -4.15 -20.81 17.51
C VAL A 610 -4.12 -21.51 16.17
N ILE A 611 -2.95 -21.75 15.56
CA ILE A 611 -2.83 -22.58 14.35
C ILE A 611 -3.20 -24.04 14.66
N GLN A 612 -2.82 -24.56 15.83
CA GLN A 612 -3.11 -25.95 16.22
C GLN A 612 -4.58 -26.18 16.63
N GLN A 613 -5.24 -25.17 17.19
CA GLN A 613 -6.64 -25.22 17.63
C GLN A 613 -7.63 -24.50 16.68
N GLY A 614 -7.12 -23.89 15.61
CA GLY A 614 -7.85 -23.14 14.56
C GLY A 614 -8.65 -21.90 15.01
N ARG A 615 -8.59 -21.51 16.29
CA ARG A 615 -9.41 -20.43 16.87
C ARG A 615 -9.05 -19.06 16.29
N LEU A 616 -10.06 -18.20 16.10
CA LEU A 616 -9.86 -16.83 15.63
C LEU A 616 -9.36 -15.91 16.77
N ILE A 617 -8.38 -15.05 16.47
CA ILE A 617 -7.93 -13.96 17.36
C ILE A 617 -8.48 -12.63 16.84
N ASP A 618 -8.97 -11.77 17.74
CA ASP A 618 -9.40 -10.40 17.41
C ASP A 618 -8.19 -9.53 16.98
N GLN A 619 -8.41 -8.74 15.92
CA GLN A 619 -7.37 -7.95 15.23
C GLN A 619 -6.72 -6.88 16.09
N GLN A 620 -7.37 -6.42 17.15
CA GLN A 620 -6.85 -5.33 18.00
C GLN A 620 -5.50 -5.70 18.64
N SER A 621 -5.30 -6.99 18.96
CA SER A 621 -4.07 -7.57 19.51
C SER A 621 -2.78 -7.29 18.71
N ASN A 622 -2.89 -7.00 17.41
CA ASN A 622 -1.74 -6.73 16.55
C ASN A 622 -1.22 -5.28 16.62
N LYS A 623 -1.97 -4.34 17.21
CA LYS A 623 -1.54 -2.95 17.40
C LYS A 623 -1.27 -2.69 18.89
N LEU A 624 0.01 -2.52 19.25
CA LEU A 624 0.45 -2.08 20.59
C LEU A 624 -0.50 -1.01 21.17
N ALA A 625 -1.15 -1.30 22.30
CA ALA A 625 -2.00 -0.35 23.01
C ALA A 625 -1.16 0.81 23.58
N LYS A 626 -1.82 1.87 24.11
CA LYS A 626 -1.09 3.00 24.71
C LYS A 626 -0.41 2.58 26.01
N ASP A 627 -1.18 1.89 26.83
CA ASP A 627 -0.84 1.48 28.20
C ASP A 627 0.24 0.40 28.16
N GLU A 628 0.11 -0.53 27.22
CA GLU A 628 1.15 -1.46 26.77
C GLU A 628 2.51 -0.80 26.51
N MET A 629 2.54 0.34 25.82
CA MET A 629 3.78 1.06 25.49
C MET A 629 4.35 1.78 26.72
N LEU A 630 3.48 2.37 27.53
CA LEU A 630 3.84 3.05 28.76
C LEU A 630 4.42 2.08 29.81
N GLN A 631 3.89 0.86 29.93
CA GLN A 631 4.47 -0.22 30.75
C GLN A 631 5.92 -0.54 30.34
N MET A 632 6.20 -0.70 29.04
CA MET A 632 7.55 -1.02 28.57
C MET A 632 8.55 0.11 28.87
N ILE A 633 8.14 1.37 28.72
CA ILE A 633 9.00 2.52 29.07
C ILE A 633 9.24 2.56 30.60
N ARG A 634 8.19 2.38 31.42
CA ARG A 634 8.31 2.37 32.89
C ARG A 634 9.25 1.28 33.39
N HIS A 635 9.14 0.06 32.87
CA HIS A 635 10.04 -1.04 33.19
C HIS A 635 11.51 -0.67 32.96
N GLY A 636 11.83 -0.21 31.75
CA GLY A 636 13.18 0.21 31.41
C GLY A 636 13.68 1.45 32.17
N ALA A 637 12.78 2.31 32.64
CA ALA A 637 13.14 3.44 33.49
C ALA A 637 13.56 2.97 34.89
N THR A 638 12.72 2.20 35.58
CA THR A 638 12.97 1.76 36.97
C THR A 638 14.31 1.04 37.12
N HIS A 639 14.64 0.12 36.21
CA HIS A 639 15.91 -0.62 36.28
C HIS A 639 17.14 0.25 35.96
N VAL A 640 17.05 1.16 34.96
CA VAL A 640 18.18 2.03 34.59
C VAL A 640 18.46 3.10 35.65
N PHE A 641 17.45 3.58 36.37
CA PHE A 641 17.65 4.46 37.54
C PHE A 641 18.17 3.71 38.77
N ALA A 642 17.81 2.44 38.96
CA ALA A 642 18.33 1.61 40.05
C ALA A 642 19.81 1.21 39.86
N SER A 643 20.24 0.93 38.62
CA SER A 643 21.60 0.49 38.33
C SER A 643 22.58 1.67 38.24
N LYS A 644 23.09 2.14 39.39
CA LYS A 644 24.16 3.15 39.43
C LYS A 644 25.41 2.68 38.67
N GLU A 645 25.88 1.48 39.00
CA GLU A 645 27.03 0.84 38.36
C GLU A 645 26.67 -0.59 37.93
N SER A 646 26.43 -0.77 36.64
CA SER A 646 26.83 -2.01 35.96
C SER A 646 28.08 -1.71 35.14
N GLU A 647 29.18 -2.36 35.48
CA GLU A 647 30.33 -2.45 34.60
C GLU A 647 29.96 -3.31 33.38
N LEU A 648 30.58 -3.05 32.23
CA LEU A 648 30.67 -4.06 31.18
C LEU A 648 31.71 -5.08 31.66
N THR A 649 31.28 -6.06 32.46
CA THR A 649 32.15 -7.10 32.98
C THR A 649 32.90 -7.76 31.83
N GLU A 650 34.18 -8.07 32.02
CA GLU A 650 34.99 -8.78 31.01
C GLU A 650 34.63 -10.28 30.91
N GLU A 651 33.36 -10.61 31.14
CA GLU A 651 32.80 -11.94 30.95
C GLU A 651 33.11 -12.46 29.54
N ASP A 652 33.56 -13.71 29.50
CA ASP A 652 33.80 -14.41 28.25
C ASP A 652 32.47 -14.72 27.56
N ILE A 653 32.48 -14.75 26.22
CA ILE A 653 31.24 -14.91 25.43
C ILE A 653 30.52 -16.21 25.79
N THR A 654 31.27 -17.27 26.14
CA THR A 654 30.74 -18.56 26.58
C THR A 654 29.85 -18.41 27.82
N THR A 655 30.29 -17.66 28.82
CA THR A 655 29.52 -17.36 30.03
C THR A 655 28.24 -16.58 29.72
N ILE A 656 28.33 -15.60 28.81
CA ILE A 656 27.16 -14.81 28.36
C ILE A 656 26.17 -15.68 27.58
N LEU A 657 26.65 -16.60 26.74
CA LEU A 657 25.83 -17.57 26.00
C LEU A 657 25.15 -18.57 26.94
N GLU A 658 25.86 -19.14 27.92
CA GLU A 658 25.30 -20.05 28.93
C GLU A 658 24.22 -19.36 29.78
N ARG A 659 24.48 -18.13 30.24
CA ARG A 659 23.51 -17.27 30.94
C ARG A 659 22.28 -17.00 30.07
N GLY A 660 22.48 -16.79 28.77
CA GLY A 660 21.42 -16.57 27.78
C GLY A 660 20.58 -17.83 27.48
N GLU A 661 21.20 -18.99 27.35
CA GLU A 661 20.50 -20.28 27.20
C GLU A 661 19.71 -20.62 28.46
N LYS A 662 20.24 -20.36 29.66
CA LYS A 662 19.52 -20.53 30.93
C LYS A 662 18.29 -19.61 31.04
N LYS A 663 18.44 -18.29 30.85
CA LYS A 663 17.29 -17.34 30.80
C LYS A 663 16.24 -17.79 29.78
N THR A 664 16.67 -18.28 28.62
CA THR A 664 15.79 -18.76 27.56
C THR A 664 15.01 -20.02 27.96
N ALA A 665 15.66 -20.97 28.65
CA ALA A 665 15.00 -22.17 29.19
C ALA A 665 13.96 -21.82 30.26
N GLU A 666 14.33 -20.98 31.24
CA GLU A 666 13.45 -20.53 32.33
C GLU A 666 12.21 -19.80 31.79
N MET A 667 12.39 -18.92 30.79
CA MET A 667 11.27 -18.22 30.15
C MET A 667 10.38 -19.16 29.31
N ASN A 668 10.97 -20.13 28.59
CA ASN A 668 10.20 -21.13 27.86
C ASN A 668 9.38 -22.02 28.80
N GLU A 669 9.92 -22.42 29.95
CA GLU A 669 9.19 -23.18 30.96
C GLU A 669 8.07 -22.34 31.59
N ARG A 670 8.32 -21.06 31.87
CA ARG A 670 7.29 -20.11 32.36
C ARG A 670 6.16 -19.92 31.36
N LEU A 671 6.46 -19.81 30.07
CA LEU A 671 5.48 -19.71 28.97
C LEU A 671 4.73 -21.02 28.69
N GLN A 672 5.30 -22.18 29.06
CA GLN A 672 4.60 -23.47 29.02
C GLN A 672 3.66 -23.67 30.22
N LYS A 673 4.02 -23.13 31.39
CA LYS A 673 3.20 -23.18 32.62
C LYS A 673 2.02 -22.20 32.60
N MET A 674 2.08 -21.11 31.83
CA MET A 674 0.95 -20.18 31.68
C MET A 674 -0.10 -20.71 30.69
N GLY A 675 -1.35 -20.84 31.16
CA GLY A 675 -2.48 -21.29 30.34
C GLY A 675 -2.97 -20.23 29.33
N GLU A 676 -3.76 -20.67 28.34
CA GLU A 676 -4.26 -19.83 27.23
C GLU A 676 -4.97 -18.55 27.71
N SER A 677 -5.78 -18.65 28.77
CA SER A 677 -6.48 -17.51 29.37
C SER A 677 -5.53 -16.52 30.05
N SER A 678 -4.51 -17.00 30.75
CA SER A 678 -3.48 -16.16 31.37
C SER A 678 -2.60 -15.45 30.33
N LEU A 679 -2.26 -16.13 29.24
CA LEU A 679 -1.49 -15.54 28.13
C LEU A 679 -2.26 -14.45 27.36
N ARG A 680 -3.60 -14.56 27.27
CA ARG A 680 -4.46 -13.51 26.71
C ARG A 680 -4.58 -12.29 27.62
N ASN A 681 -4.61 -12.50 28.93
CA ASN A 681 -4.84 -11.46 29.96
C ASN A 681 -3.53 -10.93 30.59
N PHE A 682 -2.39 -11.02 29.89
CA PHE A 682 -1.07 -10.69 30.46
C PHE A 682 -0.81 -9.17 30.56
N THR A 683 -1.42 -8.52 31.53
CA THR A 683 -1.02 -7.20 32.05
C THR A 683 -0.12 -7.39 33.27
N MET A 684 1.12 -6.89 33.22
CA MET A 684 1.95 -6.79 34.42
C MET A 684 1.63 -5.48 35.14
N ASP A 685 1.11 -5.58 36.35
CA ASP A 685 0.86 -4.45 37.22
C ASP A 685 2.15 -4.02 37.95
N THR A 686 2.57 -2.79 37.72
CA THR A 686 3.65 -2.14 38.47
C THR A 686 3.20 -0.73 38.84
N GLU A 687 2.48 -0.61 39.95
CA GLU A 687 2.04 0.66 40.52
C GLU A 687 3.20 1.34 41.25
N THR A 688 4.04 2.07 40.52
CA THR A 688 5.14 2.87 41.12
C THR A 688 5.34 4.15 40.31
N SER A 689 5.42 5.28 41.00
CA SER A 689 5.60 6.62 40.42
C SER A 689 7.08 6.94 40.23
N LEU A 690 7.46 7.52 39.08
CA LEU A 690 8.87 7.68 38.69
C LEU A 690 9.58 8.90 39.30
N TYR A 691 8.94 9.65 40.21
CA TYR A 691 9.51 10.87 40.80
C TYR A 691 10.29 10.64 42.11
N ASN A 692 9.85 9.68 42.93
CA ASN A 692 10.42 9.44 44.25
C ASN A 692 11.29 8.18 44.19
N PHE A 693 12.61 8.33 44.25
CA PHE A 693 13.53 7.18 44.20
C PHE A 693 14.68 7.37 45.20
N GLU A 694 14.95 6.34 46.01
CA GLU A 694 15.95 6.32 47.10
C GLU A 694 15.87 7.47 48.14
N GLY A 695 14.81 8.29 48.13
CA GLY A 695 14.63 9.41 49.05
C GLY A 695 14.97 10.79 48.47
N GLU A 696 15.44 10.87 47.22
CA GLU A 696 15.58 12.14 46.50
C GLU A 696 14.38 12.40 45.56
N ASP A 697 13.87 13.64 45.54
CA ASP A 697 12.92 14.10 44.52
C ASP A 697 13.71 14.70 43.32
N TYR A 698 13.65 14.01 42.18
CA TYR A 698 14.45 14.37 41.00
C TYR A 698 14.00 15.67 40.31
N ARG A 699 12.91 16.31 40.75
CA ARG A 699 12.48 17.64 40.29
C ARG A 699 13.52 18.74 40.48
N GLU A 700 14.38 18.65 41.49
CA GLU A 700 15.38 19.71 41.73
C GLU A 700 16.54 19.67 40.72
N LYS A 701 16.96 18.47 40.31
CA LYS A 701 18.01 18.29 39.28
C LYS A 701 17.60 18.82 37.90
N GLN A 702 16.28 18.93 37.64
CA GLN A 702 15.75 19.60 36.45
C GLN A 702 16.13 21.10 36.37
N LYS A 703 16.33 21.77 37.52
CA LYS A 703 16.71 23.20 37.58
C LYS A 703 18.20 23.44 37.36
N LEU A 704 19.08 22.56 37.87
CA LEU A 704 20.53 22.72 37.74
C LEU A 704 21.06 22.45 36.32
N SER A 705 20.33 21.68 35.50
CA SER A 705 20.78 21.31 34.15
C SER A 705 20.64 22.43 33.08
N MET A 706 20.24 23.65 33.46
CA MET A 706 20.05 24.79 32.53
C MET A 706 21.29 25.71 32.44
N MET A 707 22.48 25.12 32.27
CA MET A 707 23.73 25.85 32.04
C MET A 707 24.25 25.57 30.62
N GLU A 708 24.42 26.64 29.83
CA GLU A 708 25.16 26.69 28.55
C GLU A 708 24.91 25.58 27.50
N TRP A 709 23.82 25.70 26.73
CA TRP A 709 23.81 25.23 25.33
C TRP A 709 23.25 26.31 24.40
N ILE A 710 24.08 26.78 23.46
CA ILE A 710 23.71 27.81 22.48
C ILE A 710 22.86 27.15 21.38
N GLU A 711 21.64 27.65 21.15
CA GLU A 711 20.79 27.11 20.08
C GLU A 711 21.39 27.40 18.69
N PRO A 712 21.60 26.38 17.82
CA PRO A 712 21.79 26.63 16.41
C PRO A 712 20.48 27.20 15.82
N PRO A 713 20.53 28.19 14.90
CA PRO A 713 19.37 28.99 14.54
C PRO A 713 18.27 28.17 13.86
N LYS A 714 17.17 27.92 14.59
CA LYS A 714 15.98 27.28 14.07
C LYS A 714 15.40 28.12 12.92
N ARG A 715 15.30 27.51 11.75
CA ARG A 715 14.61 28.10 10.59
C ARG A 715 13.10 28.09 10.81
N GLU A 716 12.59 29.11 11.49
CA GLU A 716 11.17 29.22 11.84
C GLU A 716 10.25 29.01 10.63
N ARG A 717 9.27 28.12 10.80
CA ARG A 717 7.98 28.24 10.10
C ARG A 717 7.03 28.93 11.06
N LYS A 718 6.61 30.16 10.74
CA LYS A 718 5.58 30.87 11.51
C LYS A 718 4.30 30.04 11.53
N ALA A 719 3.94 29.56 12.72
CA ALA A 719 2.64 28.99 13.02
C ALA A 719 2.06 29.84 14.16
N ASN A 720 1.07 30.68 13.84
CA ASN A 720 0.42 31.52 14.84
C ASN A 720 -0.39 30.62 15.79
N TYR A 721 -0.01 30.56 17.06
CA TYR A 721 -0.76 29.89 18.11
C TYR A 721 -0.93 30.83 19.29
N ALA A 722 -2.18 31.11 19.68
CA ALA A 722 -2.48 32.10 20.71
C ALA A 722 -2.24 31.53 22.11
N VAL A 723 -1.26 32.09 22.83
CA VAL A 723 -0.82 31.61 24.15
C VAL A 723 -1.93 31.79 25.22
N ASP A 724 -2.75 32.83 25.09
CA ASP A 724 -3.84 33.18 26.02
C ASP A 724 -4.89 32.08 26.24
N ALA A 725 -5.07 31.16 25.29
CA ALA A 725 -6.00 30.04 25.45
C ALA A 725 -5.50 29.04 26.50
N TYR A 726 -4.18 28.82 26.58
CA TYR A 726 -3.57 27.81 27.45
C TYR A 726 -3.65 28.21 28.94
N PHE A 727 -3.35 29.47 29.24
CA PHE A 727 -3.45 29.99 30.61
C PHE A 727 -4.89 30.05 31.14
N ARG A 728 -5.88 30.19 30.24
CA ARG A 728 -7.31 30.26 30.59
C ARG A 728 -7.90 28.89 30.95
N GLU A 729 -7.39 27.82 30.33
CA GLU A 729 -7.76 26.44 30.65
C GLU A 729 -7.12 25.96 31.95
N ALA A 730 -5.85 26.32 32.19
CA ALA A 730 -5.03 25.82 33.31
C ALA A 730 -5.49 26.27 34.72
N LEU A 731 -6.33 27.30 34.82
CA LEU A 731 -6.81 27.85 36.11
C LEU A 731 -8.20 27.34 36.54
N ARG A 732 -8.86 26.49 35.74
CA ARG A 732 -10.17 25.91 36.11
C ARG A 732 -10.01 24.73 37.07
N VAL A 733 -10.02 25.02 38.37
CA VAL A 733 -10.24 24.02 39.43
C VAL A 733 -11.56 23.30 39.19
N SER A 734 -11.55 21.97 39.27
CA SER A 734 -12.67 21.14 38.79
C SER A 734 -13.79 20.99 39.82
N GLU A 735 -14.90 21.70 39.64
CA GLU A 735 -16.15 21.44 40.34
C GLU A 735 -16.81 20.11 39.90
N PRO A 736 -17.55 19.42 40.79
CA PRO A 736 -18.22 18.16 40.48
C PRO A 736 -19.34 18.34 39.45
N LYS A 737 -19.33 17.52 38.40
CA LYS A 737 -20.30 17.62 37.30
C LYS A 737 -21.68 17.13 37.73
N ILE A 738 -22.65 18.05 37.69
CA ILE A 738 -24.09 17.79 37.91
C ILE A 738 -24.56 16.65 36.98
N PRO A 739 -25.37 15.69 37.47
CA PRO A 739 -25.91 14.60 36.65
C PRO A 739 -26.67 15.11 35.42
N LYS A 740 -26.34 14.58 34.24
CA LYS A 740 -27.14 14.82 33.03
C LYS A 740 -28.34 13.88 33.00
N ALA A 741 -29.51 14.42 32.69
CA ALA A 741 -30.77 13.68 32.57
C ALA A 741 -30.69 12.55 31.52
N PRO A 742 -31.54 11.51 31.64
CA PRO A 742 -31.67 10.47 30.61
C PRO A 742 -32.01 11.10 29.24
N ARG A 743 -31.51 10.46 28.17
CA ARG A 743 -31.67 10.99 26.81
C ARG A 743 -33.11 10.77 26.31
N PRO A 744 -33.68 11.74 25.58
CA PRO A 744 -34.97 11.56 24.91
C PRO A 744 -34.92 10.43 23.86
N PRO A 745 -36.10 9.95 23.39
CA PRO A 745 -36.18 9.03 22.25
C PRO A 745 -35.41 9.57 21.03
N LYS A 746 -34.96 8.65 20.16
CA LYS A 746 -34.17 8.98 18.96
C LYS A 746 -35.01 9.79 17.96
N GLN A 747 -34.88 11.11 18.00
CA GLN A 747 -35.36 11.98 16.94
C GLN A 747 -34.58 11.78 15.63
N PRO A 748 -35.18 12.08 14.46
CA PRO A 748 -34.48 12.05 13.18
C PRO A 748 -33.29 13.02 13.19
N ASN A 749 -32.16 12.59 12.61
CA ASN A 749 -30.93 13.38 12.58
C ASN A 749 -30.96 14.41 11.43
N ILE A 750 -31.79 15.44 11.62
CA ILE A 750 -31.93 16.59 10.73
C ILE A 750 -30.61 17.39 10.70
N GLN A 751 -30.19 17.81 9.51
CA GLN A 751 -29.04 18.70 9.31
C GLN A 751 -29.47 19.98 8.58
N ASP A 752 -28.75 21.07 8.86
CA ASP A 752 -29.04 22.43 8.37
C ASP A 752 -29.02 22.51 6.83
N PHE A 753 -28.01 21.94 6.19
CA PHE A 753 -27.88 21.89 4.72
C PHE A 753 -28.99 21.09 4.00
N GLN A 754 -29.94 20.50 4.71
CA GLN A 754 -31.10 19.80 4.13
C GLN A 754 -32.36 20.70 4.05
N PHE A 755 -32.28 21.95 4.53
CA PHE A 755 -33.28 23.02 4.35
C PHE A 755 -34.73 22.63 4.71
N PHE A 756 -34.92 21.92 5.82
CA PHE A 756 -36.27 21.64 6.34
C PHE A 756 -37.04 22.92 6.72
N PRO A 757 -38.38 22.92 6.72
CA PRO A 757 -39.16 24.10 7.13
C PRO A 757 -39.01 24.43 8.63
N PRO A 758 -38.95 25.72 9.04
CA PRO A 758 -38.86 26.13 10.45
C PRO A 758 -39.93 25.50 11.37
N ARG A 759 -41.14 25.33 10.84
CA ARG A 759 -42.29 24.72 11.52
C ARG A 759 -42.02 23.29 12.04
N LEU A 760 -41.16 22.52 11.37
CA LEU A 760 -40.77 21.18 11.84
C LEU A 760 -39.97 21.24 13.15
N PHE A 761 -39.15 22.27 13.33
CA PHE A 761 -38.36 22.46 14.54
C PHE A 761 -39.24 22.89 15.73
N GLU A 762 -40.29 23.69 15.51
CA GLU A 762 -41.29 24.03 16.54
C GLU A 762 -41.99 22.76 17.09
N LEU A 763 -42.41 21.87 16.19
CA LEU A 763 -43.04 20.60 16.57
C LEU A 763 -42.05 19.69 17.32
N LEU A 764 -40.80 19.60 16.86
CA LEU A 764 -39.75 18.84 17.56
C LEU A 764 -39.35 19.46 18.92
N GLU A 765 -39.40 20.78 19.10
CA GLU A 765 -39.22 21.43 20.41
C GLU A 765 -40.39 21.11 21.35
N LYS A 766 -41.64 21.17 20.87
CA LYS A 766 -42.84 20.78 21.65
C LYS A 766 -42.74 19.33 22.15
N GLU A 767 -42.33 18.40 21.28
CA GLU A 767 -42.06 17.00 21.64
C GLU A 767 -40.99 16.87 22.74
N ILE A 768 -39.87 17.60 22.62
CA ILE A 768 -38.78 17.59 23.61
C ILE A 768 -39.25 18.16 24.95
N LEU A 769 -39.98 19.27 24.94
CA LEU A 769 -40.49 19.92 26.15
C LEU A 769 -41.51 19.03 26.87
N TYR A 770 -42.43 18.42 26.14
CA TYR A 770 -43.38 17.46 26.70
C TYR A 770 -42.68 16.20 27.24
N TYR A 771 -41.67 15.67 26.56
CA TYR A 771 -40.86 14.57 27.09
C TYR A 771 -40.09 14.98 28.37
N ARG A 772 -39.52 16.20 28.43
CA ARG A 772 -38.89 16.72 29.66
C ARG A 772 -39.89 16.84 30.82
N LYS A 773 -41.14 17.21 30.53
CA LYS A 773 -42.24 17.27 31.50
C LYS A 773 -42.59 15.88 32.04
N THR A 774 -42.73 14.86 31.19
CA THR A 774 -43.09 13.50 31.62
C THR A 774 -42.00 12.80 32.43
N ILE A 775 -40.72 13.13 32.23
CA ILE A 775 -39.61 12.63 33.08
C ILE A 775 -39.35 13.49 34.34
N GLY A 776 -40.15 14.54 34.58
CA GLY A 776 -39.99 15.43 35.74
C GLY A 776 -38.70 16.25 35.76
N TYR A 777 -38.14 16.57 34.58
CA TYR A 777 -36.86 17.28 34.47
C TYR A 777 -36.97 18.73 34.96
N LYS A 778 -36.02 19.15 35.80
CA LYS A 778 -35.87 20.53 36.26
C LYS A 778 -34.62 21.17 35.67
N VAL A 779 -34.76 22.39 35.17
CA VAL A 779 -33.69 23.14 34.49
C VAL A 779 -32.59 23.54 35.49
N PRO A 780 -31.33 23.11 35.31
CA PRO A 780 -30.21 23.54 36.15
C PRO A 780 -29.86 25.02 35.90
N ARG A 781 -29.43 25.72 36.95
CA ARG A 781 -28.93 27.10 36.81
C ARG A 781 -27.53 27.11 36.19
N ASN A 782 -27.37 27.77 35.04
CA ASN A 782 -26.09 27.90 34.35
C ASN A 782 -25.33 29.17 34.82
N PRO A 783 -24.15 29.07 35.47
CA PRO A 783 -23.46 30.24 36.03
C PRO A 783 -22.78 31.14 34.98
N ASP A 784 -22.44 30.62 33.80
CA ASP A 784 -21.72 31.35 32.74
C ASP A 784 -22.61 32.37 31.97
N LEU A 785 -23.89 32.53 32.32
CA LEU A 785 -24.84 33.43 31.64
C LEU A 785 -25.27 34.63 32.50
N PRO A 786 -25.18 35.87 31.97
CA PRO A 786 -25.91 37.02 32.51
C PRO A 786 -27.40 36.70 32.60
N ASN A 787 -28.05 37.09 33.70
CA ASN A 787 -29.45 36.81 34.00
C ASN A 787 -29.85 35.31 34.03
N SER A 788 -28.92 34.41 34.40
CA SER A 788 -29.16 32.96 34.56
C SER A 788 -30.44 32.56 35.31
N ALA A 789 -30.90 33.37 36.27
CA ALA A 789 -32.10 33.11 37.06
C ALA A 789 -33.44 33.49 36.37
N GLN A 790 -33.41 34.32 35.30
CA GLN A 790 -34.57 34.55 34.44
C GLN A 790 -34.68 33.44 33.40
N ALA A 791 -33.59 33.17 32.68
CA ALA A 791 -33.53 32.09 31.68
C ALA A 791 -33.95 30.72 32.27
N GLN A 792 -33.48 30.40 33.49
CA GLN A 792 -33.89 29.17 34.20
C GLN A 792 -35.40 29.11 34.47
N LYS A 793 -36.03 30.24 34.83
CA LYS A 793 -37.49 30.30 35.06
C LYS A 793 -38.27 30.21 33.76
N GLU A 794 -37.79 30.83 32.70
CA GLU A 794 -38.43 30.81 31.37
C GLU A 794 -38.35 29.42 30.72
N GLU A 795 -37.20 28.75 30.76
CA GLU A 795 -37.09 27.36 30.29
C GLU A 795 -37.89 26.38 31.16
N GLN A 796 -37.91 26.55 32.49
CA GLN A 796 -38.76 25.70 33.35
C GLN A 796 -40.23 25.91 33.02
N LYS A 797 -40.68 27.16 32.86
CA LYS A 797 -42.05 27.50 32.46
C LYS A 797 -42.43 26.85 31.13
N LYS A 798 -41.57 26.90 30.11
CA LYS A 798 -41.77 26.21 28.82
C LYS A 798 -41.96 24.69 28.98
N ILE A 799 -41.29 24.05 29.93
CA ILE A 799 -41.45 22.61 30.21
C ILE A 799 -42.75 22.37 30.98
N ASP A 800 -43.04 23.18 31.99
CA ASP A 800 -44.22 23.03 32.84
C ASP A 800 -45.53 23.28 32.05
N GLU A 801 -45.51 24.18 31.05
CA GLU A 801 -46.63 24.48 30.14
C GLU A 801 -46.75 23.51 28.95
N ALA A 802 -45.80 22.58 28.74
CA ALA A 802 -45.79 21.73 27.54
C ALA A 802 -46.95 20.72 27.46
N GLU A 803 -47.52 20.56 26.28
CA GLU A 803 -48.66 19.66 25.99
C GLU A 803 -48.27 18.57 24.98
N PRO A 804 -48.95 17.40 24.98
CA PRO A 804 -48.75 16.37 23.97
C PRO A 804 -49.13 16.89 22.58
N HIS A 805 -48.62 16.24 21.54
CA HIS A 805 -49.08 16.50 20.17
C HIS A 805 -50.52 16.05 19.95
N THR A 806 -51.27 16.81 19.16
CA THR A 806 -52.52 16.34 18.58
C THR A 806 -52.24 15.34 17.45
N THR A 807 -53.25 14.59 17.03
CA THR A 807 -53.17 13.75 15.83
C THR A 807 -52.83 14.56 14.58
N GLU A 808 -53.39 15.76 14.47
CA GLU A 808 -53.16 16.69 13.36
C GLU A 808 -51.71 17.21 13.33
N GLU A 809 -51.15 17.63 14.47
CA GLU A 809 -49.73 18.01 14.58
C GLU A 809 -48.78 16.85 14.27
N THR A 810 -49.19 15.61 14.58
CA THR A 810 -48.40 14.41 14.29
C THR A 810 -48.36 14.14 12.77
N GLU A 811 -49.50 14.28 12.08
CA GLU A 811 -49.52 14.23 10.62
C GLU A 811 -48.80 15.43 9.97
N GLU A 812 -48.90 16.64 10.55
CA GLU A 812 -48.17 17.83 10.09
C GLU A 812 -46.66 17.57 10.10
N LYS A 813 -46.15 17.02 11.21
CA LYS A 813 -44.75 16.61 11.38
C LYS A 813 -44.29 15.59 10.34
N GLU A 814 -45.08 14.55 10.05
CA GLU A 814 -44.74 13.56 9.02
C GLU A 814 -44.73 14.16 7.61
N LYS A 815 -45.67 15.07 7.30
CA LYS A 815 -45.72 15.80 6.03
C LYS A 815 -44.55 16.79 5.87
N LEU A 816 -44.09 17.43 6.95
CA LEU A 816 -42.93 18.34 6.93
C LEU A 816 -41.60 17.59 6.82
N LEU A 817 -41.51 16.35 7.29
CA LEU A 817 -40.32 15.50 7.16
C LEU A 817 -40.03 15.05 5.72
N THR A 818 -41.00 15.10 4.80
CA THR A 818 -40.79 14.79 3.37
C THR A 818 -40.40 16.00 2.53
N GLN A 819 -40.46 17.23 3.07
CA GLN A 819 -40.21 18.48 2.34
C GLN A 819 -38.74 18.95 2.36
N GLY A 820 -37.89 18.34 3.19
CA GLY A 820 -36.44 18.61 3.19
C GLY A 820 -35.67 17.74 2.20
N PHE A 821 -34.45 18.14 1.86
CA PHE A 821 -33.51 17.40 1.00
C PHE A 821 -32.93 16.16 1.71
N THR A 822 -33.80 15.21 2.07
CA THR A 822 -33.49 13.94 2.74
C THR A 822 -32.53 13.05 1.93
N ASN A 823 -32.58 13.18 0.61
CA ASN A 823 -31.69 12.52 -0.36
C ASN A 823 -30.28 13.14 -0.46
N TRP A 824 -30.01 14.28 0.19
CA TRP A 824 -28.68 14.92 0.23
C TRP A 824 -27.94 14.61 1.53
N ASN A 825 -26.74 14.04 1.41
CA ASN A 825 -25.85 13.72 2.52
C ASN A 825 -24.75 14.77 2.72
N LYS A 826 -24.09 14.71 3.88
CA LYS A 826 -22.97 15.61 4.21
C LYS A 826 -21.77 15.44 3.28
N ARG A 827 -21.61 14.30 2.59
CA ARG A 827 -20.61 14.13 1.51
C ARG A 827 -20.97 15.02 0.32
N ASP A 828 -22.19 14.89 -0.15
CA ASP A 828 -22.74 15.47 -1.37
C ASP A 828 -22.73 17.01 -1.26
N PHE A 829 -23.16 17.54 -0.12
CA PHE A 829 -23.01 18.95 0.25
C PHE A 829 -21.54 19.43 0.21
N ASN A 830 -20.61 18.65 0.77
CA ASN A 830 -19.18 18.97 0.72
C ASN A 830 -18.55 18.81 -0.68
N GLN A 831 -19.18 18.08 -1.62
CA GLN A 831 -18.80 18.06 -3.03
C GLN A 831 -19.33 19.30 -3.74
N PHE A 832 -20.60 19.67 -3.53
CA PHE A 832 -21.22 20.88 -4.08
C PHE A 832 -20.45 22.15 -3.70
N ILE A 833 -20.12 22.36 -2.42
CA ILE A 833 -19.34 23.55 -1.99
C ILE A 833 -17.93 23.59 -2.62
N LYS A 834 -17.29 22.44 -2.82
CA LYS A 834 -15.97 22.36 -3.48
C LYS A 834 -16.05 22.62 -4.98
N ALA A 835 -17.11 22.16 -5.65
CA ALA A 835 -17.34 22.44 -7.05
C ALA A 835 -17.58 23.95 -7.28
N ASN A 836 -18.32 24.60 -6.37
CA ASN A 836 -18.48 26.06 -6.36
C ASN A 836 -17.14 26.80 -6.12
N GLU A 837 -16.26 26.35 -5.22
CA GLU A 837 -14.90 26.93 -5.09
C GLU A 837 -14.05 26.76 -6.37
N LYS A 838 -14.33 25.73 -7.18
CA LYS A 838 -13.49 25.31 -8.32
C LYS A 838 -13.91 25.92 -9.66
N TYR A 839 -15.21 26.06 -9.91
CA TYR A 839 -15.76 26.61 -11.16
C TYR A 839 -16.42 28.00 -10.98
N GLY A 840 -16.74 28.39 -9.73
CA GLY A 840 -17.54 29.59 -9.42
C GLY A 840 -19.04 29.29 -9.43
N ARG A 841 -19.85 30.18 -8.84
CA ARG A 841 -21.29 29.97 -8.63
C ARG A 841 -22.13 29.80 -9.90
N ASP A 842 -21.64 30.32 -11.03
CA ASP A 842 -22.40 30.42 -12.28
C ASP A 842 -22.28 29.17 -13.19
N ASP A 843 -21.26 28.32 -13.00
CA ASP A 843 -20.97 27.16 -13.86
C ASP A 843 -21.65 25.88 -13.34
N ILE A 844 -22.99 25.89 -13.38
CA ILE A 844 -23.84 24.82 -12.83
C ILE A 844 -23.61 23.50 -13.57
N ASP A 845 -23.31 23.53 -14.88
CA ASP A 845 -23.01 22.36 -15.71
C ASP A 845 -21.79 21.57 -15.19
N ASN A 846 -20.69 22.26 -14.84
CA ASN A 846 -19.51 21.59 -14.30
C ASN A 846 -19.64 21.27 -12.81
N ILE A 847 -20.46 22.02 -12.06
CA ILE A 847 -20.84 21.66 -10.68
C ILE A 847 -21.62 20.33 -10.67
N ALA A 848 -22.65 20.19 -11.50
CA ALA A 848 -23.45 18.97 -11.60
C ALA A 848 -22.64 17.73 -12.00
N ARG A 849 -21.56 17.90 -12.78
CA ARG A 849 -20.64 16.81 -13.16
C ARG A 849 -19.70 16.35 -12.04
N GLU A 850 -19.50 17.13 -10.99
CA GLU A 850 -18.58 16.80 -9.87
C GLU A 850 -19.30 16.39 -8.58
N VAL A 851 -20.61 16.59 -8.50
CA VAL A 851 -21.48 16.02 -7.46
C VAL A 851 -21.86 14.58 -7.83
N GLU A 852 -20.98 13.63 -7.48
CA GLU A 852 -21.17 12.21 -7.76
C GLU A 852 -22.48 11.65 -7.17
N GLY A 853 -23.32 11.04 -8.01
CA GLY A 853 -24.53 10.35 -7.56
C GLY A 853 -25.80 11.20 -7.49
N LYS A 854 -25.77 12.43 -8.03
CA LYS A 854 -26.96 13.26 -8.27
C LYS A 854 -27.24 13.42 -9.76
N SER A 855 -28.51 13.58 -10.10
CA SER A 855 -28.92 14.08 -11.42
C SER A 855 -28.61 15.58 -11.55
N PRO A 856 -28.38 16.12 -12.77
CA PRO A 856 -28.21 17.56 -12.96
C PRO A 856 -29.42 18.37 -12.48
N GLU A 857 -30.63 17.81 -12.62
CA GLU A 857 -31.90 18.41 -12.19
C GLU A 857 -31.95 18.58 -10.66
N GLU A 858 -31.61 17.54 -9.87
CA GLU A 858 -31.47 17.64 -8.41
C GLU A 858 -30.42 18.68 -7.97
N VAL A 859 -29.33 18.85 -8.75
CA VAL A 859 -28.27 19.82 -8.43
C VAL A 859 -28.70 21.25 -8.76
N ILE A 860 -29.47 21.46 -9.83
CA ILE A 860 -30.06 22.76 -10.17
C ILE A 860 -31.08 23.17 -9.10
N GLU A 861 -32.00 22.28 -8.72
CA GLU A 861 -33.00 22.51 -7.68
C GLU A 861 -32.34 22.82 -6.32
N TYR A 862 -31.37 21.98 -5.90
CA TYR A 862 -30.64 22.21 -4.66
C TYR A 862 -29.83 23.51 -4.70
N SER A 863 -29.21 23.86 -5.83
CA SER A 863 -28.46 25.11 -5.98
C SER A 863 -29.36 26.34 -5.81
N ALA A 864 -30.55 26.34 -6.42
CA ALA A 864 -31.51 27.42 -6.28
C ALA A 864 -31.93 27.63 -4.81
N VAL A 865 -32.38 26.58 -4.13
CA VAL A 865 -32.79 26.66 -2.71
C VAL A 865 -31.60 26.96 -1.79
N PHE A 866 -30.41 26.44 -2.10
CA PHE A 866 -29.18 26.78 -1.38
C PHE A 866 -28.91 28.28 -1.44
N TRP A 867 -28.91 28.90 -2.63
CA TRP A 867 -28.61 30.34 -2.75
C TRP A 867 -29.72 31.25 -2.18
N GLU A 868 -30.97 30.78 -2.13
CA GLU A 868 -32.08 31.50 -1.47
C GLU A 868 -31.98 31.42 0.07
N ARG A 869 -31.68 30.23 0.62
CA ARG A 869 -31.76 29.93 2.05
C ARG A 869 -30.41 29.73 2.75
N CYS A 870 -29.29 30.05 2.10
CA CYS A 870 -27.93 29.87 2.63
C CYS A 870 -27.70 30.53 4.01
N ASN A 871 -28.44 31.60 4.31
CA ASN A 871 -28.39 32.33 5.57
C ASN A 871 -28.87 31.52 6.79
N GLU A 872 -29.54 30.38 6.58
CA GLU A 872 -29.95 29.44 7.64
C GLU A 872 -28.80 28.54 8.12
N LEU A 873 -27.68 28.48 7.40
CA LEU A 873 -26.56 27.58 7.68
C LEU A 873 -25.60 28.16 8.74
N GLN A 874 -25.22 27.35 9.73
CA GLN A 874 -24.42 27.83 10.87
C GLN A 874 -22.97 28.24 10.49
N ASP A 875 -22.42 27.66 9.43
CA ASP A 875 -21.06 27.92 8.91
C ASP A 875 -21.07 28.93 7.72
N ILE A 876 -22.18 29.65 7.44
CA ILE A 876 -22.36 30.38 6.16
C ILE A 876 -21.25 31.40 5.83
N GLU A 877 -20.82 32.24 6.77
CA GLU A 877 -19.76 33.24 6.53
C GLU A 877 -18.48 32.58 6.00
N ARG A 878 -18.15 31.41 6.54
CA ARG A 878 -16.96 30.63 6.19
C ARG A 878 -17.11 29.93 4.85
N ILE A 879 -18.31 29.49 4.49
CA ILE A 879 -18.65 28.88 3.21
C ILE A 879 -18.59 29.93 2.09
N MET A 880 -19.23 31.08 2.29
CA MET A 880 -19.16 32.23 1.35
C MET A 880 -17.72 32.67 1.15
N ALA A 881 -16.98 32.91 2.24
CA ALA A 881 -15.57 33.27 2.16
C ALA A 881 -14.69 32.16 1.53
N GLN A 882 -15.16 30.92 1.38
CA GLN A 882 -14.46 29.87 0.61
C GLN A 882 -14.77 29.95 -0.88
N ILE A 883 -16.04 30.10 -1.26
CA ILE A 883 -16.46 30.23 -2.67
C ILE A 883 -15.87 31.51 -3.29
N GLU A 884 -15.95 32.65 -2.61
CA GLU A 884 -15.37 33.92 -3.05
C GLU A 884 -13.84 33.84 -3.23
N ARG A 885 -13.13 33.10 -2.37
CA ARG A 885 -11.69 32.81 -2.54
C ARG A 885 -11.42 31.89 -3.74
N GLY A 886 -12.37 31.05 -4.12
CA GLY A 886 -12.36 30.29 -5.38
C GLY A 886 -12.47 31.22 -6.58
N GLU A 887 -13.57 31.96 -6.66
CA GLU A 887 -13.88 32.91 -7.73
C GLU A 887 -12.78 33.96 -7.94
N ALA A 888 -12.23 34.51 -6.85
CA ALA A 888 -11.09 35.43 -6.92
C ALA A 888 -9.84 34.81 -7.57
N ARG A 889 -9.60 33.50 -7.39
CA ARG A 889 -8.52 32.77 -8.10
C ARG A 889 -8.86 32.56 -9.56
N ILE A 890 -10.11 32.22 -9.89
CA ILE A 890 -10.58 32.01 -11.27
C ILE A 890 -10.43 33.33 -12.06
N GLN A 891 -10.94 34.43 -11.52
CA GLN A 891 -10.83 35.76 -12.12
C GLN A 891 -9.37 36.22 -12.22
N ARG A 892 -8.51 35.86 -11.24
CA ARG A 892 -7.06 36.11 -11.33
C ARG A 892 -6.40 35.32 -12.47
N ARG A 893 -6.77 34.06 -12.71
CA ARG A 893 -6.28 33.27 -13.87
C ARG A 893 -6.69 33.91 -15.19
N ILE A 894 -7.98 34.27 -15.34
CA ILE A 894 -8.52 34.92 -16.54
C ILE A 894 -7.78 36.24 -16.83
N SER A 895 -7.56 37.06 -15.80
CA SER A 895 -6.81 38.32 -15.90
C SER A 895 -5.37 38.11 -16.37
N ILE A 896 -4.64 37.16 -15.76
CA ILE A 896 -3.27 36.81 -16.12
C ILE A 896 -3.19 36.30 -17.57
N LYS A 897 -4.11 35.42 -17.96
CA LYS A 897 -4.21 34.87 -19.32
C LYS A 897 -4.38 35.98 -20.37
N LYS A 898 -5.37 36.85 -20.17
CA LYS A 898 -5.62 38.04 -21.01
C LYS A 898 -4.40 38.97 -21.09
N ALA A 899 -3.69 39.18 -19.98
CA ALA A 899 -2.48 40.01 -19.95
C ALA A 899 -1.31 39.39 -20.73
N LEU A 900 -1.13 38.07 -20.68
CA LEU A 900 -0.14 37.32 -21.45
C LEU A 900 -0.48 37.32 -22.95
N ASP A 901 -1.73 37.01 -23.31
CA ASP A 901 -2.23 37.03 -24.69
C ASP A 901 -2.00 38.42 -25.32
N ALA A 902 -2.44 39.49 -24.64
CA ALA A 902 -2.29 40.87 -25.11
C ALA A 902 -0.82 41.34 -25.22
N LYS A 903 0.09 40.76 -24.44
CA LYS A 903 1.54 41.03 -24.51
C LYS A 903 2.20 40.27 -25.66
N ILE A 904 1.82 39.01 -25.87
CA ILE A 904 2.41 38.11 -26.86
C ILE A 904 1.94 38.44 -28.28
N ALA A 905 0.67 38.80 -28.46
CA ALA A 905 0.10 39.23 -29.75
C ALA A 905 0.80 40.45 -30.38
N ARG A 906 1.56 41.23 -29.61
CA ARG A 906 2.37 42.37 -30.11
C ARG A 906 3.62 41.95 -30.91
N TYR A 907 4.01 40.69 -30.87
CA TYR A 907 5.27 40.20 -31.47
C TYR A 907 5.02 39.10 -32.50
N LYS A 908 5.54 39.26 -33.73
CA LYS A 908 5.43 38.23 -34.78
C LYS A 908 6.23 36.97 -34.47
N ALA A 909 7.33 37.09 -33.73
CA ALA A 909 8.13 35.97 -33.25
C ALA A 909 8.47 36.12 -31.75
N PRO A 910 7.54 35.79 -30.84
CA PRO A 910 7.68 36.06 -29.40
C PRO A 910 8.99 35.55 -28.78
N PHE A 911 9.39 34.31 -29.10
CA PHE A 911 10.64 33.69 -28.63
C PHE A 911 11.94 34.43 -29.01
N HIS A 912 11.90 35.35 -29.99
CA HIS A 912 13.07 36.14 -30.41
C HIS A 912 12.90 37.64 -30.18
N GLN A 913 11.67 38.14 -30.13
CA GLN A 913 11.36 39.57 -30.18
C GLN A 913 10.80 40.15 -28.86
N LEU A 914 10.22 39.31 -28.00
CA LEU A 914 9.55 39.79 -26.79
C LEU A 914 10.55 40.43 -25.81
N ARG A 915 10.28 41.67 -25.42
CA ARG A 915 11.04 42.43 -24.41
C ARG A 915 10.15 42.71 -23.21
N ILE A 916 10.69 42.62 -22.01
CA ILE A 916 9.99 42.90 -20.75
C ILE A 916 10.58 44.18 -20.15
N GLN A 917 9.73 45.11 -19.71
CA GLN A 917 10.19 46.35 -19.10
C GLN A 917 10.50 46.13 -17.62
N TYR A 918 11.77 45.83 -17.30
CA TYR A 918 12.24 45.74 -15.93
C TYR A 918 12.33 47.14 -15.31
N GLY A 919 11.76 47.31 -14.12
CA GLY A 919 11.96 48.53 -13.32
C GLY A 919 13.38 48.65 -12.76
N THR A 920 13.60 49.65 -11.89
CA THR A 920 14.90 49.93 -11.25
C THR A 920 15.54 48.72 -10.55
N ASN A 921 14.74 47.76 -10.09
CA ASN A 921 15.19 46.49 -9.53
C ASN A 921 15.39 45.40 -10.60
N LYS A 922 16.41 45.54 -11.48
CA LYS A 922 16.94 44.40 -12.25
C LYS A 922 17.62 43.40 -11.29
N GLY A 923 16.86 42.43 -10.81
CA GLY A 923 17.38 41.32 -10.00
C GLY A 923 18.43 40.53 -10.77
N LYS A 924 19.68 40.54 -10.28
CA LYS A 924 20.93 40.17 -10.99
C LYS A 924 21.06 38.70 -11.47
N ASN A 925 20.01 37.89 -11.38
CA ASN A 925 20.14 36.43 -11.41
C ASN A 925 19.58 35.74 -12.66
N TYR A 926 18.75 36.40 -13.48
CA TYR A 926 18.17 35.83 -14.71
C TYR A 926 18.44 36.77 -15.88
N THR A 927 18.78 36.22 -17.05
CA THR A 927 18.91 36.97 -18.30
C THR A 927 17.57 37.20 -19.00
N GLU A 928 17.53 38.16 -19.92
CA GLU A 928 16.31 38.49 -20.68
C GLU A 928 15.88 37.36 -21.65
N GLU A 929 16.78 36.42 -21.98
CA GLU A 929 16.48 35.25 -22.82
C GLU A 929 15.80 34.13 -22.02
N GLU A 930 16.26 33.88 -20.79
CA GLU A 930 15.62 32.98 -19.83
C GLU A 930 14.19 33.43 -19.51
N ASP A 931 14.02 34.70 -19.14
CA ASP A 931 12.71 35.28 -18.80
C ASP A 931 11.73 35.22 -19.99
N ARG A 932 12.23 35.50 -21.20
CA ARG A 932 11.45 35.37 -22.44
C ARG A 932 11.01 33.93 -22.68
N PHE A 933 11.91 32.96 -22.53
CA PHE A 933 11.59 31.54 -22.72
C PHE A 933 10.55 31.07 -21.70
N LEU A 934 10.70 31.45 -20.42
CA LEU A 934 9.76 31.10 -19.35
C LEU A 934 8.35 31.62 -19.67
N ILE A 935 8.21 32.89 -20.06
CA ILE A 935 6.90 33.47 -20.43
C ILE A 935 6.31 32.84 -21.71
N CYS A 936 7.11 32.64 -22.76
CA CYS A 936 6.60 32.08 -24.02
C CYS A 936 6.20 30.59 -23.88
N MET A 937 6.90 29.82 -23.04
CA MET A 937 6.50 28.44 -22.72
C MET A 937 5.29 28.40 -21.77
N LEU A 938 5.25 29.24 -20.72
CA LEU A 938 4.11 29.33 -19.80
C LEU A 938 2.80 29.65 -20.54
N HIS A 939 2.86 30.53 -21.55
CA HIS A 939 1.74 30.80 -22.45
C HIS A 939 1.37 29.59 -23.31
N LYS A 940 2.33 29.03 -24.06
CA LYS A 940 2.13 27.87 -24.94
C LYS A 940 1.56 26.63 -24.21
N MET A 941 1.91 26.46 -22.94
CA MET A 941 1.53 25.30 -22.13
C MET A 941 0.19 25.49 -21.39
N GLY A 942 -0.30 26.73 -21.32
CA GLY A 942 -1.52 27.14 -20.62
C GLY A 942 -1.29 27.29 -19.11
N PHE A 943 -1.52 28.49 -18.56
CA PHE A 943 -1.41 28.80 -17.12
C PHE A 943 -2.41 28.02 -16.25
N ASP A 944 -3.47 27.47 -16.87
CA ASP A 944 -4.65 26.97 -16.17
C ASP A 944 -4.50 25.53 -15.59
N LYS A 945 -3.49 24.76 -15.99
CA LYS A 945 -3.25 23.40 -15.46
C LYS A 945 -2.63 23.44 -14.05
N GLU A 946 -2.71 22.33 -13.32
CA GLU A 946 -2.16 22.26 -11.95
C GLU A 946 -0.63 22.08 -11.90
N ASN A 947 -0.03 21.40 -12.89
CA ASN A 947 1.40 21.00 -12.87
C ASN A 947 2.31 21.82 -13.79
N VAL A 948 1.86 22.96 -14.34
CA VAL A 948 2.55 23.73 -15.40
C VAL A 948 4.01 24.02 -15.07
N TYR A 949 4.34 24.34 -13.82
CA TYR A 949 5.70 24.72 -13.42
C TYR A 949 6.70 23.55 -13.36
N GLU A 950 6.24 22.31 -13.19
CA GLU A 950 7.11 21.12 -13.28
C GLU A 950 7.20 20.62 -14.74
N GLU A 951 6.14 20.77 -15.56
CA GLU A 951 6.24 20.62 -17.02
C GLU A 951 7.23 21.64 -17.61
N LEU A 952 7.13 22.92 -17.22
CA LEU A 952 8.01 24.02 -17.66
C LEU A 952 9.48 23.76 -17.30
N ARG A 953 9.72 23.19 -16.10
CA ARG A 953 11.05 22.76 -15.66
C ARG A 953 11.63 21.63 -16.52
N GLN A 954 10.80 20.70 -17.00
CA GLN A 954 11.22 19.69 -17.97
C GLN A 954 11.53 20.34 -19.34
N CYS A 955 10.70 21.28 -19.80
CA CYS A 955 10.97 22.04 -21.02
C CYS A 955 12.30 22.82 -20.96
N VAL A 956 12.60 23.49 -19.84
CA VAL A 956 13.90 24.16 -19.62
C VAL A 956 15.07 23.17 -19.66
N ARG A 957 14.94 22.00 -19.03
CA ARG A 957 16.00 20.97 -19.02
C ARG A 957 16.29 20.38 -20.40
N ASN A 958 15.24 20.21 -21.21
CA ASN A 958 15.31 19.59 -22.53
C ASN A 958 15.63 20.61 -23.66
N ALA A 959 15.53 21.92 -23.41
CA ALA A 959 15.79 22.95 -24.42
C ALA A 959 17.29 23.02 -24.77
N PRO A 960 17.69 22.89 -26.06
CA PRO A 960 19.09 22.91 -26.47
C PRO A 960 19.83 24.20 -26.13
N GLN A 961 19.13 25.34 -26.16
CA GLN A 961 19.70 26.67 -25.82
C GLN A 961 20.25 26.74 -24.38
N PHE A 962 19.65 26.01 -23.43
CA PHE A 962 20.14 25.93 -22.05
C PHE A 962 21.03 24.71 -21.84
N ARG A 963 21.66 24.13 -22.89
CA ARG A 963 22.50 22.93 -22.76
C ARG A 963 23.53 23.07 -21.64
N PHE A 964 24.25 24.19 -21.62
CA PHE A 964 25.34 24.49 -20.67
C PHE A 964 24.93 25.44 -19.53
N ASP A 965 23.70 25.96 -19.52
CA ASP A 965 23.19 26.80 -18.43
C ASP A 965 22.76 25.91 -17.25
N TRP A 966 23.67 25.79 -16.28
CA TRP A 966 23.40 25.10 -15.02
C TRP A 966 22.59 25.95 -14.02
N PHE A 967 22.60 27.27 -14.15
CA PHE A 967 21.86 28.15 -13.24
C PHE A 967 20.35 27.94 -13.40
N ILE A 968 19.83 27.98 -14.64
CA ILE A 968 18.41 27.77 -14.88
C ILE A 968 18.01 26.29 -14.66
N LYS A 969 18.85 25.32 -15.08
CA LYS A 969 18.56 23.88 -14.96
C LYS A 969 18.51 23.34 -13.53
N SER A 970 19.23 24.00 -12.61
CA SER A 970 19.23 23.66 -11.19
C SER A 970 17.99 24.16 -10.44
N ARG A 971 17.19 25.07 -11.02
CA ARG A 971 16.00 25.63 -10.36
C ARG A 971 14.91 24.58 -10.11
N THR A 972 14.11 24.84 -9.08
CA THR A 972 12.87 24.13 -8.74
C THR A 972 11.65 24.76 -9.40
N ALA A 973 10.55 24.01 -9.54
CA ALA A 973 9.29 24.54 -10.05
C ALA A 973 8.75 25.71 -9.20
N MET A 974 8.99 25.71 -7.88
CA MET A 974 8.61 26.84 -7.02
C MET A 974 9.44 28.12 -7.29
N GLU A 975 10.71 28.00 -7.69
CA GLU A 975 11.50 29.15 -8.11
C GLU A 975 11.03 29.70 -9.46
N PHE A 976 10.73 28.83 -10.43
CA PHE A 976 10.12 29.24 -11.69
C PHE A 976 8.75 29.89 -11.48
N GLN A 977 7.92 29.36 -10.59
CA GLN A 977 6.63 29.95 -10.22
C GLN A 977 6.80 31.37 -9.66
N ARG A 978 7.76 31.58 -8.76
CA ARG A 978 8.08 32.92 -8.23
C ARG A 978 8.55 33.86 -9.34
N ARG A 979 9.46 33.42 -10.22
CA ARG A 979 9.98 34.25 -11.31
C ARG A 979 8.87 34.61 -12.30
N CYS A 980 8.08 33.63 -12.75
CA CYS A 980 6.94 33.83 -13.64
C CYS A 980 5.93 34.82 -13.03
N ASN A 981 5.59 34.70 -11.75
CA ASN A 981 4.70 35.66 -11.09
C ASN A 981 5.26 37.10 -11.11
N THR A 982 6.58 37.29 -10.89
CA THR A 982 7.22 38.61 -11.02
C THR A 982 7.12 39.16 -12.45
N LEU A 983 7.41 38.32 -13.46
CA LEU A 983 7.34 38.71 -14.87
C LEU A 983 5.91 39.03 -15.31
N ILE A 984 4.92 38.27 -14.84
CA ILE A 984 3.49 38.53 -15.05
C ILE A 984 3.12 39.90 -14.50
N SER A 985 3.48 40.24 -13.27
CA SER A 985 3.14 41.56 -12.70
C SER A 985 3.86 42.74 -13.39
N LEU A 986 5.04 42.52 -13.97
CA LEU A 986 5.66 43.52 -14.87
C LEU A 986 4.85 43.69 -16.17
N ILE A 987 4.39 42.59 -16.77
CA ILE A 987 3.57 42.59 -17.98
C ILE A 987 2.19 43.22 -17.73
N GLU A 988 1.55 42.94 -16.60
CA GLU A 988 0.30 43.58 -16.17
C GLU A 988 0.48 45.09 -16.03
N LYS A 989 1.55 45.54 -15.37
CA LYS A 989 1.84 46.97 -15.24
C LYS A 989 2.10 47.63 -16.60
N GLU A 990 2.92 47.00 -17.44
CA GLU A 990 3.21 47.51 -18.79
C GLU A 990 1.93 47.61 -19.64
N ASN A 991 1.02 46.65 -19.53
CA ASN A 991 -0.27 46.68 -20.21
C ASN A 991 -1.17 47.81 -19.69
N MET A 992 -1.25 48.04 -18.38
CA MET A 992 -2.00 49.16 -17.81
C MET A 992 -1.43 50.51 -18.25
N GLU A 993 -0.10 50.70 -18.21
CA GLU A 993 0.55 51.93 -18.69
C GLU A 993 0.32 52.18 -20.19
N ILE A 994 0.15 51.13 -21.00
CA ILE A 994 -0.19 51.24 -22.43
C ILE A 994 -1.68 51.58 -22.61
N GLU A 995 -2.59 50.93 -21.87
CA GLU A 995 -4.02 51.28 -21.92
C GLU A 995 -4.27 52.73 -21.47
N GLU A 996 -3.56 53.22 -20.45
CA GLU A 996 -3.64 54.62 -20.03
C GLU A 996 -3.11 55.58 -21.09
N LYS A 997 -1.98 55.25 -21.75
CA LYS A 997 -1.46 56.03 -22.89
C LYS A 997 -2.44 56.04 -24.06
N GLU A 998 -3.04 54.91 -24.42
CA GLU A 998 -4.09 54.85 -25.44
C GLU A 998 -5.33 55.66 -25.07
N ARG A 999 -5.79 55.60 -23.81
CA ARG A 999 -6.93 56.40 -23.33
C ARG A 999 -6.60 57.90 -23.35
N ALA A 1000 -5.37 58.27 -23.00
CA ALA A 1000 -4.88 59.65 -23.07
C ALA A 1000 -4.73 60.15 -24.52
N GLU A 1001 -4.26 59.31 -25.45
CA GLU A 1001 -4.20 59.64 -26.88
C GLU A 1001 -5.59 59.71 -27.51
N LYS A 1002 -6.51 58.81 -27.15
CA LYS A 1002 -7.92 58.88 -27.58
C LYS A 1002 -8.57 60.18 -27.07
N LYS A 1003 -8.30 60.60 -25.82
CA LYS A 1003 -8.70 61.93 -25.32
C LYS A 1003 -8.04 63.09 -26.08
N LYS A 1004 -6.76 63.01 -26.44
CA LYS A 1004 -6.07 64.04 -27.25
C LYS A 1004 -6.52 64.11 -28.72
N ARG A 1005 -6.94 62.98 -29.31
CA ARG A 1005 -7.49 62.92 -30.67
C ARG A 1005 -8.96 63.36 -30.75
N GLY A 1006 -9.67 63.40 -29.62
CA GLY A 1006 -11.06 63.85 -29.53
C GLY A 1006 -11.32 65.31 -29.92
N THR A 1007 -10.29 66.12 -30.17
CA THR A 1007 -10.42 67.56 -30.47
C THR A 1007 -10.09 67.95 -31.92
N LYS A 1008 -9.99 66.99 -32.86
CA LYS A 1008 -9.94 67.28 -34.31
C LYS A 1008 -10.74 66.27 -35.13
N ALA A 1009 -11.96 66.65 -35.51
CA ALA A 1009 -12.70 65.99 -36.57
C ALA A 1009 -12.29 66.56 -37.95
N PRO A 1010 -11.98 65.71 -38.93
CA PRO A 1010 -12.22 66.00 -40.34
C PRO A 1010 -13.59 65.44 -40.75
N VAL A 1011 -14.34 66.22 -41.54
CA VAL A 1011 -15.59 65.79 -42.19
C VAL A 1011 -15.25 65.19 -43.56
N VAL A 1012 -16.15 64.38 -44.14
CA VAL A 1012 -16.02 63.68 -45.44
C VAL A 1012 -14.95 62.54 -45.36
N ILE A 1013 -15.15 61.30 -45.83
CA ILE A 1013 -16.10 60.74 -46.82
C ILE A 1013 -16.96 59.62 -46.22
N PHE A 1014 -18.24 59.59 -46.59
CA PHE A 1014 -19.16 58.48 -46.38
C PHE A 1014 -19.09 57.54 -47.59
N PHE A 1015 -18.73 56.25 -47.46
CA PHE A 1015 -19.17 55.23 -48.42
C PHE A 1015 -19.20 53.81 -47.84
N VAL A 1016 -20.42 53.33 -47.62
CA VAL A 1016 -20.92 51.95 -47.58
C VAL A 1016 -20.08 50.88 -46.86
N ILE A 1017 -20.58 50.50 -45.68
CA ILE A 1017 -20.41 49.17 -45.09
C ILE A 1017 -21.17 48.15 -45.96
N PHE A 1018 -20.47 47.19 -46.57
CA PHE A 1018 -21.00 45.85 -46.92
C PHE A 1018 -19.80 44.90 -47.17
N LEU A 1019 -20.04 43.58 -47.09
CA LEU A 1019 -19.02 42.51 -47.14
C LEU A 1019 -18.03 42.49 -45.96
N PHE A 1020 -18.42 41.81 -44.88
CA PHE A 1020 -17.72 40.58 -44.39
C PHE A 1020 -18.52 39.93 -43.24
N PHE A 1021 -19.73 39.49 -43.57
CA PHE A 1021 -20.49 38.51 -42.80
C PHE A 1021 -20.76 37.32 -43.73
N GLN A 1022 -19.77 36.43 -43.82
CA GLN A 1022 -19.88 35.09 -44.39
C GLN A 1022 -18.74 34.22 -43.82
#